data_AF-A0A9E0TK77-F1
#
_entry.id   AF-A0A9E0TK77-F1
#
_cell.length_a   1.000
_cell.length_b   1.000
_cell.length_c   1.000
_cell.angle_alpha   90.00
_cell.angle_beta   90.00
_cell.angle_gamma   90.00
#
_symmetry.space_group_name_H-M   'P 1'
#
loop_
_entity.id
_entity.type
_entity.pdbx_description
1 polymer ?
#
loop_
_entity_poly.entity_id
_entity_poly.type
_entity_poly.pdbx_seq_one_letter_code
_entity_poly.pdbx_strand_id
1 'polypeptide(L)'
;MASSPQRPWLTRWLPLVVAFLLLGGGAFLLRKNPSRPVTATPGPGGVVTTPAAPAVAPAAEKTLPQAAGRALFAFVPAPANAPAIEARTTAPTKAIHYVALNQALLAGKRSPFWRMGGQGRVDVPLPDGGVLPVVIEQSTLSGPDRYTSVGHLEGMPGSRAIFAYNAGVLQAMIEDNQLNRYTLRSAAGGATQFFQVDPAQLPGCGGSLAPVLDGDALTALAAAKAAKTSVTPQTQGAVAGDVFASAPVTGAMAGAAGVEVRVLMAYTSAARQAAGSTQAAQAMMDLGIATMNSDLQRSNCAARVKLVGTTETTLADDDSTTASANWIANSLTALRKTSDGSMDEIHALRDQLGADLVCLAVNRQDATTTIGIAYILQKPNDATNPLFAFATVGYSYIASSHVVSHELGHTLGCAHARGDSGTTGANDGAYSYSYGYRFTGKNGQQYRTIMAYAPGTTVAYYSNPDVTASEPEINVPVGIPVGQTGETSNALTIDRNAFEVANYRALAAPTYTGTLVNVSTRAYVGTGDQTLIAGFVVQGTAPRTMLLRAIGPGLASLGVSGTLGDPVMTVYRMGTGGAANTIVGTNDNWGTQVAPASATAIVAATSQVGATALTSGSRDAALLATLDPGLYTVNVYGANSTVGIGLVEAYDAEVGSASPTRVVNLSTRGYADSTKLMIGGFVVVGDATQTKRILVRALGPSLTDKGVSGAMADPIISLYDAQGNLLLQNDDWDPPTTTVDGEVLTTRGQADTVREQQIQATGYAPGKPVEPAVLLDLKPGAYTVIVQPFESLPSQPAEPGVAIVEVYEISGP
;
A
#
# COMPACT_ATOMS: atom_id res chain seq x y z
N MET A 1 9.12 51.92 0.29
CA MET A 1 9.67 51.83 -1.09
C MET A 1 10.73 50.73 -1.11
N ALA A 2 11.18 50.33 -2.31
CA ALA A 2 11.82 49.04 -2.62
C ALA A 2 10.85 47.86 -2.51
N SER A 3 10.71 47.12 -3.61
CA SER A 3 9.79 45.99 -3.79
C SER A 3 10.59 44.74 -4.20
N SER A 4 10.40 43.64 -3.48
CA SER A 4 10.98 42.33 -3.86
C SER A 4 10.09 41.63 -4.90
N PRO A 5 10.65 41.04 -5.97
CA PRO A 5 9.86 40.35 -6.99
C PRO A 5 9.42 38.96 -6.53
N GLN A 6 8.13 38.77 -6.25
CA GLN A 6 7.57 37.43 -6.08
C GLN A 6 7.59 36.66 -7.41
N ARG A 7 8.02 35.39 -7.39
CA ARG A 7 8.05 34.50 -8.56
C ARG A 7 6.66 33.90 -8.84
N PRO A 8 5.94 34.24 -9.93
CA PRO A 8 4.56 33.80 -10.15
C PRO A 8 4.49 32.69 -11.22
N TRP A 9 4.93 31.47 -10.88
CA TRP A 9 5.14 30.41 -11.87
C TRP A 9 4.81 28.99 -11.35
N LEU A 10 3.54 28.73 -10.98
CA LEU A 10 3.03 27.37 -10.70
C LEU A 10 1.50 27.23 -10.85
N THR A 11 0.74 28.31 -10.64
CA THR A 11 -0.74 28.30 -10.54
C THR A 11 -1.49 28.57 -11.86
N ARG A 12 -0.94 28.23 -13.04
CA ARG A 12 -1.56 28.57 -14.34
C ARG A 12 -1.72 27.45 -15.38
N TRP A 13 -1.34 26.21 -15.11
CA TRP A 13 -1.44 25.11 -16.10
C TRP A 13 -2.25 23.87 -15.66
N LEU A 14 -2.82 23.85 -14.46
CA LEU A 14 -3.57 22.70 -13.95
C LEU A 14 -5.01 22.48 -14.53
N PRO A 15 -5.79 23.49 -14.98
CA PRO A 15 -7.20 23.29 -15.34
C PRO A 15 -7.45 23.00 -16.83
N LEU A 16 -6.45 22.57 -17.60
CA LEU A 16 -6.56 22.38 -19.07
C LEU A 16 -6.33 20.94 -19.56
N VAL A 17 -6.28 19.97 -18.65
CA VAL A 17 -6.08 18.53 -18.95
C VAL A 17 -7.40 17.73 -18.88
N VAL A 18 -8.48 18.27 -18.31
CA VAL A 18 -9.75 17.55 -18.12
C VAL A 18 -10.95 18.36 -18.64
N ALA A 19 -11.25 18.20 -19.93
CA ALA A 19 -12.51 18.59 -20.56
C ALA A 19 -12.81 17.70 -21.78
N PHE A 20 -14.08 17.60 -22.18
CA PHE A 20 -14.61 16.81 -23.32
C PHE A 20 -14.58 15.27 -23.18
N LEU A 21 -15.53 14.72 -22.41
CA LEU A 21 -15.93 13.30 -22.43
C LEU A 21 -17.47 13.14 -22.47
N LEU A 22 -18.10 13.38 -23.63
CA LEU A 22 -19.50 13.03 -23.88
C LEU A 22 -19.78 12.79 -25.37
N LEU A 23 -20.18 11.55 -25.71
CA LEU A 23 -21.24 11.12 -26.68
C LEU A 23 -20.96 9.68 -27.17
N GLY A 24 -22.01 8.86 -27.34
CA GLY A 24 -21.90 7.53 -27.97
C GLY A 24 -22.40 6.35 -27.12
N GLY A 25 -23.68 6.32 -26.77
CA GLY A 25 -24.30 5.13 -26.16
C GLY A 25 -24.71 4.09 -27.21
N GLY A 26 -24.42 2.81 -26.96
CA GLY A 26 -24.84 1.68 -27.80
C GLY A 26 -25.24 0.47 -26.96
N ALA A 27 -26.46 -0.03 -27.14
CA ALA A 27 -27.00 -1.14 -26.34
C ALA A 27 -26.58 -2.51 -26.91
N PHE A 28 -26.40 -3.50 -26.03
CA PHE A 28 -26.35 -4.91 -26.44
C PHE A 28 -27.19 -5.81 -25.53
N LEU A 29 -27.63 -6.94 -26.08
CA LEU A 29 -28.78 -7.71 -25.61
C LEU A 29 -28.38 -8.91 -24.73
N LEU A 30 -29.13 -9.14 -23.65
CA LEU A 30 -28.98 -10.34 -22.83
C LEU A 30 -29.32 -11.61 -23.63
N ARG A 31 -28.36 -12.54 -23.74
CA ARG A 31 -28.64 -13.95 -24.02
C ARG A 31 -28.51 -14.78 -22.75
N LYS A 32 -29.64 -15.30 -22.25
CA LYS A 32 -29.64 -16.44 -21.31
C LYS A 32 -29.06 -17.67 -22.02
N ASN A 33 -28.40 -18.54 -21.27
CA ASN A 33 -28.33 -19.97 -21.58
C ASN A 33 -28.48 -20.79 -20.28
N PRO A 34 -28.97 -22.04 -20.34
CA PRO A 34 -29.56 -22.70 -19.18
C PRO A 34 -28.58 -23.52 -18.33
N SER A 35 -28.94 -23.70 -17.06
CA SER A 35 -28.33 -24.63 -16.11
C SER A 35 -28.43 -26.09 -16.57
N ARG A 36 -27.39 -26.89 -16.32
CA ARG A 36 -27.40 -28.36 -16.46
C ARG A 36 -26.83 -29.00 -15.17
N PRO A 37 -27.48 -30.03 -14.59
CA PRO A 37 -27.13 -30.53 -13.27
C PRO A 37 -25.91 -31.47 -13.27
N VAL A 38 -25.24 -31.57 -12.13
CA VAL A 38 -24.14 -32.50 -11.86
C VAL A 38 -24.67 -33.72 -11.10
N THR A 39 -24.33 -34.92 -11.57
CA THR A 39 -24.55 -36.19 -10.85
C THR A 39 -23.18 -36.79 -10.52
N ALA A 40 -22.95 -37.09 -9.23
CA ALA A 40 -21.72 -37.69 -8.75
C ALA A 40 -21.95 -39.13 -8.26
N THR A 41 -20.97 -40.01 -8.49
CA THR A 41 -21.00 -41.42 -8.06
C THR A 41 -19.64 -41.77 -7.47
N PRO A 42 -19.56 -42.35 -6.25
CA PRO A 42 -18.28 -42.61 -5.58
C PRO A 42 -17.63 -43.94 -5.98
N GLY A 43 -16.29 -43.98 -5.99
CA GLY A 43 -15.49 -45.21 -6.09
C GLY A 43 -14.75 -45.50 -4.76
N PRO A 44 -14.53 -46.77 -4.37
CA PRO A 44 -13.97 -47.12 -3.06
C PRO A 44 -12.44 -47.33 -3.06
N GLY A 45 -11.80 -47.08 -1.90
CA GLY A 45 -10.41 -47.45 -1.61
C GLY A 45 -10.07 -47.26 -0.12
N GLY A 46 -9.49 -48.27 0.53
CA GLY A 46 -9.09 -48.23 1.96
C GLY A 46 -7.79 -47.43 2.20
N VAL A 47 -7.66 -46.66 3.28
CA VAL A 47 -7.47 -47.05 4.70
C VAL A 47 -6.07 -47.61 5.01
N VAL A 48 -5.28 -46.80 5.72
CA VAL A 48 -4.55 -47.18 6.96
C VAL A 48 -4.56 -45.97 7.89
N THR A 49 -4.82 -46.18 9.18
CA THR A 49 -4.81 -45.12 10.23
C THR A 49 -4.10 -45.61 11.49
N THR A 50 -3.22 -44.80 12.06
CA THR A 50 -2.66 -45.00 13.41
C THR A 50 -3.52 -44.29 14.48
N PRO A 51 -3.53 -44.76 15.74
CA PRO A 51 -4.61 -44.42 16.68
C PRO A 51 -4.44 -43.06 17.37
N ALA A 52 -5.56 -42.36 17.56
CA ALA A 52 -5.64 -41.17 18.41
C ALA A 52 -5.79 -41.55 19.90
N ALA A 53 -5.31 -40.67 20.79
CA ALA A 53 -5.53 -40.76 22.23
C ALA A 53 -7.03 -40.58 22.58
N PRO A 54 -7.52 -41.13 23.71
CA PRO A 54 -8.95 -41.14 24.02
C PRO A 54 -9.50 -39.72 24.25
N ALA A 55 -10.62 -39.42 23.61
CA ALA A 55 -11.32 -38.15 23.79
C ALA A 55 -11.93 -38.05 25.21
N VAL A 56 -11.59 -36.99 25.93
CA VAL A 56 -12.33 -36.58 27.13
C VAL A 56 -13.70 -36.08 26.67
N ALA A 57 -14.78 -36.66 27.22
CA ALA A 57 -16.14 -36.26 26.85
C ALA A 57 -16.40 -34.79 27.24
N PRO A 58 -17.06 -33.99 26.38
CA PRO A 58 -17.41 -32.62 26.74
C PRO A 58 -18.39 -32.62 27.92
N ALA A 59 -18.18 -31.72 28.88
CA ALA A 59 -19.14 -31.50 29.96
C ALA A 59 -20.47 -31.02 29.37
N ALA A 60 -21.59 -31.53 29.92
CA ALA A 60 -22.92 -31.26 29.37
C ALA A 60 -23.24 -29.76 29.37
N GLU A 61 -23.59 -29.21 28.20
CA GLU A 61 -24.06 -27.83 28.08
C GLU A 61 -25.32 -27.62 28.93
N LYS A 62 -25.23 -26.71 29.91
CA LYS A 62 -26.43 -26.09 30.46
C LYS A 62 -26.99 -25.15 29.40
N THR A 63 -28.08 -25.56 28.75
CA THR A 63 -28.83 -24.71 27.82
C THR A 63 -29.35 -23.46 28.53
N LEU A 64 -28.64 -22.34 28.34
CA LEU A 64 -29.07 -21.01 28.78
C LEU A 64 -30.28 -20.54 27.96
N PRO A 65 -31.09 -19.59 28.46
CA PRO A 65 -32.27 -19.11 27.74
C PRO A 65 -31.91 -18.53 26.37
N GLN A 66 -32.40 -19.17 25.31
CA GLN A 66 -32.17 -18.75 23.93
C GLN A 66 -33.03 -17.50 23.62
N ALA A 67 -32.39 -16.41 23.20
CA ALA A 67 -33.09 -15.15 22.93
C ALA A 67 -34.02 -15.29 21.70
N ALA A 68 -35.30 -15.00 21.87
CA ALA A 68 -36.27 -15.03 20.78
C ALA A 68 -36.23 -13.74 19.95
N GLY A 69 -36.30 -13.85 18.62
CA GLY A 69 -36.37 -12.71 17.69
C GLY A 69 -35.01 -12.20 17.21
N ARG A 70 -34.91 -10.88 17.00
CA ARG A 70 -33.71 -10.18 16.48
C ARG A 70 -32.61 -9.93 17.54
N ALA A 71 -32.89 -10.19 18.82
CA ALA A 71 -31.97 -9.90 19.92
C ALA A 71 -30.67 -10.70 19.82
N LEU A 72 -29.54 -9.99 19.74
CA LEU A 72 -28.18 -10.53 19.55
C LEU A 72 -27.71 -11.37 20.75
N PHE A 73 -28.19 -11.06 21.95
CA PHE A 73 -27.91 -11.76 23.20
C PHE A 73 -29.07 -11.60 24.19
N ALA A 74 -29.01 -12.33 25.30
CA ALA A 74 -29.82 -12.08 26.50
C ALA A 74 -28.91 -11.82 27.70
N PHE A 75 -29.30 -10.92 28.60
CA PHE A 75 -28.61 -10.74 29.88
C PHE A 75 -28.76 -11.99 30.77
N VAL A 76 -27.69 -12.37 31.44
CA VAL A 76 -27.65 -13.49 32.40
C VAL A 76 -27.05 -13.03 33.73
N PRO A 77 -27.36 -13.71 34.86
CA PRO A 77 -26.70 -13.43 36.13
C PRO A 77 -25.19 -13.53 36.02
N ALA A 78 -24.47 -12.66 36.73
CA ALA A 78 -23.01 -12.73 36.81
C ALA A 78 -22.58 -14.11 37.37
N PRO A 79 -21.54 -14.75 36.79
CA PRO A 79 -21.07 -16.04 37.27
C PRO A 79 -20.41 -15.90 38.65
N ALA A 80 -20.40 -16.98 39.45
CA ALA A 80 -19.92 -16.94 40.83
C ALA A 80 -18.42 -16.53 40.97
N ASN A 81 -17.64 -16.62 39.90
CA ASN A 81 -16.25 -16.18 39.81
C ASN A 81 -16.05 -14.81 39.11
N ALA A 82 -17.12 -14.04 38.87
CA ALA A 82 -17.06 -12.75 38.18
C ALA A 82 -15.93 -11.80 38.66
N PRO A 83 -15.67 -11.61 39.97
CA PRO A 83 -14.55 -10.77 40.42
C PRO A 83 -13.17 -11.23 39.92
N ALA A 84 -12.96 -12.54 39.72
CA ALA A 84 -11.71 -13.08 39.17
C ALA A 84 -11.64 -12.95 37.63
N ILE A 85 -12.80 -12.95 36.95
CA ILE A 85 -12.90 -12.66 35.51
C ILE A 85 -12.58 -11.19 35.26
N GLU A 86 -13.14 -10.29 36.08
CA GLU A 86 -13.01 -8.84 35.96
C GLU A 86 -11.62 -8.34 36.33
N ALA A 87 -10.99 -8.90 37.37
CA ALA A 87 -9.60 -8.61 37.71
C ALA A 87 -8.63 -9.02 36.58
N ARG A 88 -8.83 -10.21 35.97
CA ARG A 88 -8.02 -10.67 34.83
C ARG A 88 -8.35 -9.95 33.52
N THR A 89 -9.57 -9.46 33.36
CA THR A 89 -10.10 -8.86 32.13
C THR A 89 -10.62 -7.47 32.45
N THR A 90 -9.70 -6.52 32.68
CA THR A 90 -10.02 -5.13 33.05
C THR A 90 -10.96 -4.47 32.05
N ALA A 91 -11.81 -3.56 32.50
CA ALA A 91 -12.78 -2.87 31.63
C ALA A 91 -12.82 -1.37 31.98
N PRO A 92 -12.77 -0.46 30.99
CA PRO A 92 -12.94 0.97 31.23
C PRO A 92 -14.44 1.29 31.40
N THR A 93 -15.02 0.93 32.55
CA THR A 93 -16.45 1.13 32.84
C THR A 93 -16.77 1.09 34.34
N LYS A 94 -17.91 1.68 34.72
CA LYS A 94 -18.46 1.58 36.09
C LYS A 94 -19.41 0.37 36.27
N ALA A 95 -19.82 -0.31 35.19
CA ALA A 95 -20.76 -1.43 35.26
C ALA A 95 -20.51 -2.46 34.15
N ILE A 96 -20.39 -3.74 34.54
CA ILE A 96 -20.21 -4.87 33.63
C ILE A 96 -21.45 -5.76 33.72
N HIS A 97 -22.04 -6.09 32.57
CA HIS A 97 -23.16 -7.02 32.47
C HIS A 97 -22.70 -8.32 31.79
N TYR A 98 -23.23 -9.45 32.22
CA TYR A 98 -22.95 -10.75 31.60
C TYR A 98 -24.08 -11.14 30.64
N VAL A 99 -23.73 -11.73 29.50
CA VAL A 99 -24.67 -12.02 28.41
C VAL A 99 -24.46 -13.41 27.81
N ALA A 100 -25.53 -14.00 27.25
CA ALA A 100 -25.51 -15.22 26.46
C ALA A 100 -25.85 -14.90 25.00
N LEU A 101 -24.96 -15.24 24.07
CA LEU A 101 -25.09 -14.93 22.63
C LEU A 101 -26.21 -15.75 21.96
N ASN A 102 -26.95 -15.11 21.07
CA ASN A 102 -27.97 -15.76 20.25
C ASN A 102 -27.34 -16.46 19.03
N GLN A 103 -26.80 -17.66 19.24
CA GLN A 103 -26.10 -18.42 18.20
C GLN A 103 -26.94 -18.67 16.93
N ALA A 104 -28.28 -18.65 17.02
CA ALA A 104 -29.17 -18.77 15.87
C ALA A 104 -29.14 -17.54 14.91
N LEU A 105 -28.63 -16.39 15.38
CA LEU A 105 -28.34 -15.22 14.55
C LEU A 105 -26.90 -15.22 14.02
N LEU A 106 -25.97 -15.94 14.64
CA LEU A 106 -24.56 -15.97 14.23
C LEU A 106 -24.30 -17.04 13.17
N ALA A 107 -24.96 -18.20 13.28
CA ALA A 107 -24.68 -19.38 12.47
C ALA A 107 -25.50 -19.45 11.15
N GLY A 108 -24.83 -19.89 10.09
CA GLY A 108 -25.45 -20.39 8.86
C GLY A 108 -26.07 -19.34 7.92
N LYS A 109 -26.44 -19.80 6.71
CA LYS A 109 -26.88 -18.96 5.55
C LYS A 109 -28.18 -18.16 5.75
N ARG A 110 -28.77 -18.15 6.94
CA ARG A 110 -29.95 -17.35 7.31
C ARG A 110 -29.64 -16.23 8.30
N SER A 111 -28.42 -16.18 8.83
CA SER A 111 -27.95 -15.08 9.68
C SER A 111 -28.26 -13.69 9.08
N PRO A 112 -28.61 -12.68 9.89
CA PRO A 112 -28.63 -11.28 9.46
C PRO A 112 -27.26 -10.79 8.95
N PHE A 113 -26.14 -11.32 9.44
CA PHE A 113 -24.80 -10.94 8.98
C PHE A 113 -24.50 -11.44 7.54
N TRP A 114 -25.25 -12.42 7.02
CA TRP A 114 -25.11 -12.97 5.67
C TRP A 114 -26.20 -12.52 4.69
N ARG A 115 -26.74 -11.32 4.88
CA ARG A 115 -27.70 -10.70 3.97
C ARG A 115 -27.02 -9.68 3.05
N MET A 116 -27.74 -9.23 2.01
CA MET A 116 -27.30 -8.07 1.24
C MET A 116 -27.28 -6.83 2.15
N GLY A 117 -26.36 -5.90 1.89
CA GLY A 117 -26.21 -4.69 2.72
C GLY A 117 -27.52 -3.93 2.89
N GLY A 118 -27.77 -3.45 4.12
CA GLY A 118 -29.01 -2.79 4.49
C GLY A 118 -30.21 -3.73 4.78
N GLN A 119 -30.11 -5.02 4.44
CA GLN A 119 -31.15 -6.01 4.74
C GLN A 119 -30.86 -6.80 6.02
N GLY A 120 -29.59 -6.91 6.42
CA GLY A 120 -29.18 -7.54 7.67
C GLY A 120 -29.54 -6.65 8.86
N ARG A 121 -30.12 -7.24 9.91
CA ARG A 121 -30.60 -6.53 11.11
C ARG A 121 -30.42 -7.38 12.36
N VAL A 122 -29.80 -6.81 13.40
CA VAL A 122 -29.71 -7.39 14.76
C VAL A 122 -30.08 -6.34 15.80
N ASP A 123 -30.63 -6.77 16.92
CA ASP A 123 -31.05 -5.89 18.01
C ASP A 123 -30.12 -6.09 19.21
N VAL A 124 -29.55 -5.02 19.73
CA VAL A 124 -28.61 -5.05 20.88
C VAL A 124 -29.35 -4.57 22.13
N PRO A 125 -29.70 -5.45 23.08
CA PRO A 125 -30.39 -5.05 24.31
C PRO A 125 -29.53 -4.19 25.22
N LEU A 126 -30.15 -3.22 25.88
CA LEU A 126 -29.55 -2.33 26.87
C LEU A 126 -29.97 -2.72 28.30
N PRO A 127 -29.16 -2.41 29.34
CA PRO A 127 -29.45 -2.81 30.72
C PRO A 127 -30.72 -2.17 31.34
N ASP A 128 -31.22 -1.10 30.74
CA ASP A 128 -32.47 -0.42 31.11
C ASP A 128 -33.73 -1.04 30.46
N GLY A 129 -33.56 -2.08 29.63
CA GLY A 129 -34.62 -2.67 28.82
C GLY A 129 -34.81 -2.03 27.44
N GLY A 130 -34.01 -1.01 27.11
CA GLY A 130 -33.92 -0.45 25.77
C GLY A 130 -33.28 -1.40 24.76
N VAL A 131 -33.27 -0.99 23.49
CA VAL A 131 -32.68 -1.75 22.38
C VAL A 131 -32.04 -0.79 21.40
N LEU A 132 -30.80 -1.07 21.00
CA LEU A 132 -30.15 -0.44 19.84
C LEU A 132 -30.33 -1.35 18.62
N PRO A 133 -31.24 -1.04 17.67
CA PRO A 133 -31.34 -1.77 16.40
C PRO A 133 -30.13 -1.45 15.52
N VAL A 134 -29.47 -2.47 14.98
CA VAL A 134 -28.29 -2.35 14.11
C VAL A 134 -28.64 -2.87 12.72
N VAL A 135 -28.32 -2.08 11.70
CA VAL A 135 -28.38 -2.46 10.28
C VAL A 135 -26.98 -2.91 9.85
N ILE A 136 -26.86 -4.12 9.30
CA ILE A 136 -25.60 -4.65 8.75
C ILE A 136 -25.47 -4.23 7.28
N GLU A 137 -24.34 -3.61 6.94
CA GLU A 137 -24.04 -3.08 5.61
C GLU A 137 -23.12 -4.01 4.83
N GLN A 138 -22.07 -4.53 5.48
CA GLN A 138 -21.05 -5.37 4.86
C GLN A 138 -20.57 -6.45 5.83
N SER A 139 -20.26 -7.62 5.29
CA SER A 139 -19.56 -8.70 6.01
C SER A 139 -18.44 -9.26 5.15
N THR A 140 -17.29 -9.52 5.77
CA THR A 140 -16.09 -10.07 5.14
C THR A 140 -15.78 -11.43 5.77
N LEU A 141 -15.74 -12.49 4.96
CA LEU A 141 -15.41 -13.84 5.42
C LEU A 141 -13.89 -14.02 5.47
N SER A 142 -13.35 -14.31 6.65
CA SER A 142 -11.91 -14.52 6.88
C SER A 142 -11.54 -16.00 7.07
N GLY A 143 -12.53 -16.90 7.18
CA GLY A 143 -12.32 -18.34 7.29
C GLY A 143 -13.64 -19.12 7.37
N PRO A 144 -13.61 -20.46 7.42
CA PRO A 144 -14.80 -21.32 7.32
C PRO A 144 -15.91 -21.06 8.36
N ASP A 145 -15.55 -20.50 9.52
CA ASP A 145 -16.47 -20.00 10.54
C ASP A 145 -15.89 -18.75 11.25
N ARG A 146 -15.29 -17.85 10.46
CA ARG A 146 -14.62 -16.62 10.96
C ARG A 146 -14.92 -15.44 10.02
N TYR A 147 -15.43 -14.33 10.56
CA TYR A 147 -15.83 -13.17 9.76
C TYR A 147 -15.80 -11.86 10.55
N THR A 148 -15.76 -10.74 9.83
CA THR A 148 -16.04 -9.41 10.39
C THR A 148 -17.25 -8.79 9.69
N SER A 149 -17.96 -7.90 10.39
CA SER A 149 -19.10 -7.17 9.83
C SER A 149 -19.08 -5.70 10.26
N VAL A 150 -19.57 -4.82 9.38
CA VAL A 150 -19.73 -3.39 9.61
C VAL A 150 -21.19 -2.99 9.35
N GLY A 151 -21.67 -2.05 10.15
CA GLY A 151 -23.02 -1.49 10.04
C GLY A 151 -23.19 -0.24 10.90
N HIS A 152 -24.42 0.23 11.03
CA HIS A 152 -24.81 1.42 11.80
C HIS A 152 -26.10 1.19 12.61
N LEU A 153 -26.40 2.06 13.58
CA LEU A 153 -27.65 2.03 14.34
C LEU A 153 -28.81 2.57 13.49
N GLU A 154 -29.94 1.85 13.45
CA GLU A 154 -31.07 2.12 12.56
C GLU A 154 -31.66 3.52 12.79
N GLY A 155 -31.44 4.44 11.83
CA GLY A 155 -31.82 5.87 11.93
C GLY A 155 -30.68 6.84 12.28
N MET A 156 -29.49 6.33 12.62
CA MET A 156 -28.29 7.11 12.96
C MET A 156 -27.11 6.73 12.04
N PRO A 157 -27.09 7.14 10.76
CA PRO A 157 -26.06 6.72 9.79
C PRO A 157 -24.65 7.27 10.06
N GLY A 158 -24.47 8.14 11.08
CA GLY A 158 -23.15 8.54 11.58
C GLY A 158 -22.56 7.57 12.63
N SER A 159 -23.40 6.76 13.27
CA SER A 159 -22.98 5.72 14.23
C SER A 159 -22.30 4.54 13.54
N ARG A 160 -21.59 3.71 14.29
CA ARG A 160 -20.94 2.49 13.79
C ARG A 160 -21.18 1.29 14.70
N ALA A 161 -21.33 0.12 14.11
CA ALA A 161 -21.35 -1.17 14.78
C ALA A 161 -20.43 -2.12 14.01
N ILE A 162 -19.31 -2.48 14.64
CA ILE A 162 -18.27 -3.34 14.06
C ILE A 162 -18.22 -4.63 14.88
N PHE A 163 -18.32 -5.76 14.18
CA PHE A 163 -18.38 -7.10 14.76
C PHE A 163 -17.24 -7.96 14.25
N ALA A 164 -16.73 -8.85 15.09
CA ALA A 164 -15.82 -9.91 14.70
C ALA A 164 -16.25 -11.24 15.34
N TYR A 165 -16.41 -12.26 14.51
CA TYR A 165 -16.86 -13.58 14.89
C TYR A 165 -15.81 -14.64 14.55
N ASN A 166 -15.61 -15.60 15.44
CA ASN A 166 -14.74 -16.75 15.22
C ASN A 166 -15.25 -17.95 16.03
N ALA A 167 -15.72 -19.00 15.36
CA ALA A 167 -16.08 -20.30 15.95
C ALA A 167 -16.94 -20.19 17.23
N GLY A 168 -18.11 -19.57 17.10
CA GLY A 168 -19.08 -19.37 18.19
C GLY A 168 -18.83 -18.14 19.08
N VAL A 169 -17.65 -17.53 19.05
CA VAL A 169 -17.35 -16.28 19.78
C VAL A 169 -17.73 -15.06 18.94
N LEU A 170 -18.30 -14.04 19.58
CA LEU A 170 -18.55 -12.72 19.01
C LEU A 170 -17.92 -11.63 19.88
N GLN A 171 -17.08 -10.79 19.27
CA GLN A 171 -16.61 -9.50 19.78
C GLN A 171 -17.33 -8.39 19.03
N ALA A 172 -17.67 -7.27 19.67
CA ALA A 172 -18.20 -6.10 18.98
C ALA A 172 -17.85 -4.76 19.65
N MET A 173 -17.67 -3.75 18.81
CA MET A 173 -17.52 -2.34 19.17
C MET A 173 -18.67 -1.58 18.50
N ILE A 174 -19.52 -0.95 19.31
CA ILE A 174 -20.69 -0.19 18.85
C ILE A 174 -20.53 1.22 19.40
N GLU A 175 -20.65 2.25 18.57
CA GLU A 175 -20.44 3.63 19.01
C GLU A 175 -21.28 4.63 18.22
N ASP A 176 -21.62 5.70 18.91
CA ASP A 176 -22.14 6.93 18.34
C ASP A 176 -21.58 8.12 19.11
N ASN A 177 -21.40 9.26 18.45
CA ASN A 177 -20.79 10.45 19.04
C ASN A 177 -21.70 11.14 20.09
N GLN A 178 -22.96 10.70 20.24
CA GLN A 178 -23.93 11.15 21.25
C GLN A 178 -24.24 10.05 22.29
N LEU A 179 -24.32 8.78 21.88
CA LEU A 179 -24.68 7.66 22.77
C LEU A 179 -23.49 7.03 23.56
N ASN A 180 -22.27 7.52 23.33
CA ASN A 180 -21.01 6.90 23.75
C ASN A 180 -20.76 5.54 23.05
N ARG A 181 -19.71 4.84 23.50
CA ARG A 181 -19.30 3.53 23.00
C ARG A 181 -19.79 2.40 23.91
N TYR A 182 -20.22 1.31 23.32
CA TYR A 182 -20.54 0.04 23.95
C TYR A 182 -19.62 -1.06 23.43
N THR A 183 -19.19 -1.94 24.33
CA THR A 183 -18.31 -3.07 24.05
C THR A 183 -19.05 -4.36 24.38
N LEU A 184 -19.07 -5.29 23.44
CA LEU A 184 -19.42 -6.70 23.64
C LEU A 184 -18.13 -7.51 23.51
N ARG A 185 -17.75 -8.29 24.52
CA ARG A 185 -16.51 -9.09 24.45
C ARG A 185 -16.57 -10.41 25.20
N SER A 186 -15.84 -11.41 24.71
CA SER A 186 -15.52 -12.59 25.52
C SER A 186 -14.44 -12.27 26.55
N ALA A 187 -14.54 -12.93 27.71
CA ALA A 187 -13.70 -12.75 28.88
C ALA A 187 -13.28 -14.11 29.49
N ALA A 188 -12.37 -14.07 30.48
CA ALA A 188 -11.83 -15.25 31.13
C ALA A 188 -12.93 -16.22 31.62
N GLY A 189 -12.67 -17.52 31.51
CA GLY A 189 -13.64 -18.56 31.87
C GLY A 189 -14.78 -18.77 30.86
N GLY A 190 -14.70 -18.17 29.67
CA GLY A 190 -15.71 -18.35 28.60
C GLY A 190 -16.97 -17.49 28.78
N ALA A 191 -16.94 -16.54 29.71
CA ALA A 191 -18.01 -15.58 29.89
C ALA A 191 -18.04 -14.55 28.74
N THR A 192 -19.20 -13.97 28.45
CA THR A 192 -19.31 -12.80 27.56
C THR A 192 -19.82 -11.60 28.37
N GLN A 193 -19.10 -10.49 28.27
CA GLN A 193 -19.36 -9.22 28.94
C GLN A 193 -19.95 -8.21 27.94
N PHE A 194 -20.91 -7.40 28.39
CA PHE A 194 -21.42 -6.22 27.70
C PHE A 194 -21.38 -5.01 28.64
N PHE A 195 -20.88 -3.88 28.17
CA PHE A 195 -20.80 -2.64 28.95
C PHE A 195 -20.74 -1.39 28.07
N GLN A 196 -21.16 -0.25 28.62
CA GLN A 196 -20.85 1.07 28.07
C GLN A 196 -19.46 1.50 28.56
N VAL A 197 -18.63 2.01 27.66
CA VAL A 197 -17.29 2.54 27.98
C VAL A 197 -17.43 3.86 28.71
N ASP A 198 -16.69 4.02 29.80
CA ASP A 198 -16.51 5.27 30.54
C ASP A 198 -15.23 5.96 30.04
N PRO A 199 -15.32 7.09 29.29
CA PRO A 199 -14.14 7.76 28.75
C PRO A 199 -13.18 8.28 29.83
N ALA A 200 -13.64 8.46 31.07
CA ALA A 200 -12.78 8.84 32.20
C ALA A 200 -11.96 7.67 32.78
N GLN A 201 -12.21 6.44 32.31
CA GLN A 201 -11.45 5.23 32.68
C GLN A 201 -10.56 4.70 31.54
N LEU A 202 -10.45 5.42 30.42
CA LEU A 202 -9.45 5.12 29.40
C LEU A 202 -8.15 5.88 29.74
N PRO A 203 -7.02 5.18 29.98
CA PRO A 203 -5.70 5.82 30.02
C PRO A 203 -5.35 6.52 28.69
N GLY A 204 -4.29 7.33 28.71
CA GLY A 204 -3.72 7.90 27.48
C GLY A 204 -3.04 6.84 26.59
N CYS A 205 -2.51 7.27 25.44
CA CYS A 205 -1.43 6.53 24.78
C CYS A 205 -0.12 6.74 25.57
N GLY A 206 0.85 5.84 25.42
CA GLY A 206 2.19 5.96 26.01
C GLY A 206 3.10 6.99 25.33
N GLY A 207 2.58 7.71 24.32
CA GLY A 207 3.41 8.43 23.35
C GLY A 207 3.89 7.49 22.24
N SER A 208 4.83 7.97 21.44
CA SER A 208 5.57 7.16 20.48
C SER A 208 7.04 7.02 20.88
N LEU A 209 7.73 6.02 20.33
CA LEU A 209 9.19 5.90 20.41
C LEU A 209 9.83 6.31 19.09
N ALA A 210 10.82 7.20 19.15
CA ALA A 210 11.74 7.43 18.03
C ALA A 210 12.50 6.13 17.69
N PRO A 211 12.74 5.83 16.40
CA PRO A 211 13.69 4.79 15.99
C PRO A 211 15.09 5.02 16.58
N VAL A 212 15.65 4.02 17.26
CA VAL A 212 17.02 4.06 17.83
C VAL A 212 17.80 2.83 17.37
N LEU A 213 18.90 3.05 16.67
CA LEU A 213 19.79 2.00 16.17
C LEU A 213 20.71 1.49 17.28
N ASP A 214 20.17 0.60 18.12
CA ASP A 214 20.90 -0.12 19.15
C ASP A 214 21.70 -1.33 18.60
N GLY A 215 22.42 -2.03 19.47
CA GLY A 215 23.26 -3.17 19.08
C GLY A 215 22.49 -4.34 18.45
N ASP A 216 21.25 -4.59 18.89
CA ASP A 216 20.37 -5.56 18.22
C ASP A 216 19.91 -5.02 16.85
N ALA A 217 19.53 -3.74 16.72
CA ALA A 217 19.15 -3.17 15.43
C ALA A 217 20.28 -3.31 14.40
N LEU A 218 21.53 -3.02 14.80
CA LEU A 218 22.72 -3.19 13.95
C LEU A 218 22.99 -4.67 13.62
N THR A 219 22.66 -5.60 14.51
CA THR A 219 22.81 -7.05 14.30
C THR A 219 21.71 -7.60 13.37
N ALA A 220 20.45 -7.24 13.59
CA ALA A 220 19.32 -7.56 12.72
C ALA A 220 19.51 -6.96 11.31
N LEU A 221 20.01 -5.73 11.23
CA LEU A 221 20.42 -5.07 9.99
C LEU A 221 21.53 -5.87 9.29
N ALA A 222 22.57 -6.30 10.00
CA ALA A 222 23.65 -7.13 9.43
C ALA A 222 23.15 -8.52 8.98
N ALA A 223 22.25 -9.15 9.72
CA ALA A 223 21.62 -10.42 9.36
C ALA A 223 20.74 -10.26 8.09
N ALA A 224 19.98 -9.17 7.98
CA ALA A 224 19.18 -8.84 6.81
C ALA A 224 20.02 -8.55 5.55
N LYS A 225 21.28 -8.15 5.71
CA LYS A 225 22.28 -8.10 4.62
C LYS A 225 22.78 -9.51 4.27
N ALA A 226 23.22 -10.26 5.29
CA ALA A 226 23.80 -11.60 5.12
C ALA A 226 22.84 -12.59 4.44
N ALA A 227 21.57 -12.63 4.88
CA ALA A 227 20.54 -13.52 4.31
C ALA A 227 20.27 -13.25 2.81
N LYS A 228 20.46 -11.99 2.34
CA LYS A 228 20.36 -11.64 0.92
C LYS A 228 21.59 -12.09 0.13
N THR A 229 22.79 -12.05 0.73
CA THR A 229 24.02 -12.56 0.09
C THR A 229 24.10 -14.08 -0.03
N SER A 230 23.30 -14.83 0.73
CA SER A 230 23.20 -16.30 0.64
C SER A 230 22.29 -16.81 -0.49
N VAL A 231 21.66 -15.93 -1.27
CA VAL A 231 20.99 -16.32 -2.52
C VAL A 231 22.05 -16.62 -3.57
N THR A 232 22.22 -17.89 -3.94
CA THR A 232 23.16 -18.30 -4.98
C THR A 232 22.86 -17.54 -6.29
N PRO A 233 23.82 -16.80 -6.88
CA PRO A 233 23.58 -16.11 -8.14
C PRO A 233 23.23 -17.11 -9.25
N GLN A 234 22.04 -16.98 -9.84
CA GLN A 234 21.81 -17.60 -11.14
C GLN A 234 22.74 -16.91 -12.15
N THR A 235 23.60 -17.69 -12.80
CA THR A 235 24.52 -17.21 -13.83
C THR A 235 23.78 -16.97 -15.17
N GLN A 236 22.91 -15.97 -15.18
CA GLN A 236 22.32 -15.41 -16.41
C GLN A 236 23.06 -14.13 -16.80
N GLY A 237 23.26 -13.91 -18.10
CA GLY A 237 23.94 -12.72 -18.62
C GLY A 237 23.08 -11.46 -18.46
N ALA A 238 23.70 -10.33 -18.13
CA ALA A 238 23.00 -9.07 -17.83
C ALA A 238 22.24 -8.50 -19.04
N VAL A 239 20.94 -8.21 -18.86
CA VAL A 239 20.03 -7.51 -19.79
C VAL A 239 18.90 -6.83 -18.99
N ALA A 240 18.58 -5.56 -19.26
CA ALA A 240 18.17 -4.63 -18.19
C ALA A 240 16.83 -3.85 -18.39
N GLY A 241 15.69 -4.47 -17.98
CA GLY A 241 14.40 -3.93 -17.45
C GLY A 241 13.26 -3.12 -18.19
N ASP A 242 11.92 -3.44 -18.04
CA ASP A 242 10.72 -3.15 -18.93
C ASP A 242 9.54 -2.18 -18.48
N VAL A 243 8.48 -1.86 -19.29
CA VAL A 243 7.94 -0.49 -19.69
C VAL A 243 6.38 -0.19 -19.74
N PHE A 244 5.87 0.90 -20.44
CA PHE A 244 4.57 1.26 -21.18
C PHE A 244 3.60 2.44 -20.74
N ALA A 245 3.12 3.35 -21.63
CA ALA A 245 1.94 4.26 -21.45
C ALA A 245 1.47 4.91 -22.80
N SER A 246 0.19 5.13 -23.15
CA SER A 246 -1.06 5.20 -22.35
C SER A 246 -2.39 4.96 -23.14
N ALA A 247 -3.36 4.29 -22.48
CA ALA A 247 -4.85 4.36 -22.54
C ALA A 247 -5.68 4.28 -23.87
N PRO A 248 -6.97 3.85 -23.84
CA PRO A 248 -7.77 3.22 -22.76
C PRO A 248 -8.42 1.85 -23.15
N VAL A 249 -8.93 1.10 -22.16
CA VAL A 249 -9.79 -0.10 -22.37
C VAL A 249 -11.06 0.00 -21.51
N THR A 250 -12.23 -0.23 -22.12
CA THR A 250 -13.52 -0.17 -21.41
C THR A 250 -13.91 -1.52 -20.78
N GLY A 251 -13.70 -1.66 -19.47
CA GLY A 251 -14.23 -2.76 -18.66
C GLY A 251 -14.58 -2.26 -17.26
N ALA A 252 -15.85 -2.42 -16.84
CA ALA A 252 -16.31 -1.87 -15.56
C ALA A 252 -15.96 -2.80 -14.39
N MET A 253 -15.05 -2.36 -13.53
CA MET A 253 -14.82 -2.91 -12.19
C MET A 253 -14.99 -1.77 -11.17
N ALA A 254 -15.84 -1.99 -10.16
CA ALA A 254 -16.14 -0.98 -9.15
C ALA A 254 -15.29 -1.19 -7.89
N GLY A 255 -14.74 -0.10 -7.35
CA GLY A 255 -13.93 -0.08 -6.14
C GLY A 255 -12.47 0.28 -6.42
N ALA A 256 -12.05 1.48 -5.99
CA ALA A 256 -10.65 1.89 -6.04
C ALA A 256 -9.84 1.10 -4.99
N ALA A 257 -9.02 0.16 -5.46
CA ALA A 257 -8.22 -0.72 -4.60
C ALA A 257 -6.86 -0.11 -4.30
N GLY A 258 -6.83 0.78 -3.29
CA GLY A 258 -5.60 1.43 -2.79
C GLY A 258 -4.54 0.46 -2.24
N VAL A 259 -3.53 1.03 -1.58
CA VAL A 259 -2.42 0.25 -1.02
C VAL A 259 -2.90 -0.63 0.15
N GLU A 260 -2.46 -1.89 0.17
CA GLU A 260 -2.83 -2.88 1.18
C GLU A 260 -1.59 -3.21 2.04
N VAL A 261 -1.55 -2.69 3.27
CA VAL A 261 -0.47 -2.92 4.23
C VAL A 261 -0.76 -4.21 5.02
N ARG A 262 0.20 -5.15 5.04
CA ARG A 262 0.01 -6.46 5.68
C ARG A 262 0.37 -6.39 7.17
N VAL A 263 -0.51 -6.88 8.04
CA VAL A 263 -0.37 -6.82 9.50
C VAL A 263 -0.42 -8.22 10.10
N LEU A 264 0.55 -8.54 10.95
CA LEU A 264 0.52 -9.70 11.86
C LEU A 264 0.09 -9.21 13.26
N MET A 265 -1.02 -9.74 13.77
CA MET A 265 -1.47 -9.46 15.13
C MET A 265 -0.99 -10.59 16.07
N ALA A 266 0.03 -10.31 16.86
CA ALA A 266 0.46 -11.18 17.95
C ALA A 266 -0.39 -10.92 19.20
N TYR A 267 -0.57 -11.92 20.06
CA TYR A 267 -1.17 -11.75 21.39
C TYR A 267 -0.49 -12.65 22.40
N THR A 268 -0.37 -12.21 23.65
CA THR A 268 0.30 -13.01 24.69
C THR A 268 -0.58 -14.16 25.19
N SER A 269 0.06 -15.15 25.82
CA SER A 269 -0.62 -16.14 26.66
C SER A 269 -1.50 -15.53 27.76
N ALA A 270 -1.20 -14.32 28.24
CA ALA A 270 -2.04 -13.60 29.21
C ALA A 270 -3.29 -13.01 28.55
N ALA A 271 -3.16 -12.36 27.38
CA ALA A 271 -4.28 -11.88 26.58
C ALA A 271 -5.22 -13.03 26.16
N ARG A 272 -4.69 -14.20 25.78
CA ARG A 272 -5.51 -15.38 25.48
C ARG A 272 -6.20 -15.98 26.71
N GLN A 273 -5.62 -15.87 27.91
CA GLN A 273 -6.31 -16.22 29.16
C GLN A 273 -7.43 -15.23 29.50
N ALA A 274 -7.21 -13.94 29.28
CA ALA A 274 -8.20 -12.90 29.50
C ALA A 274 -9.35 -12.94 28.47
N ALA A 275 -9.07 -13.34 27.23
CA ALA A 275 -10.07 -13.63 26.21
C ALA A 275 -10.93 -14.88 26.51
N GLY A 276 -10.43 -15.78 27.37
CA GLY A 276 -11.05 -17.07 27.69
C GLY A 276 -10.79 -18.19 26.66
N SER A 277 -10.47 -17.87 25.40
CA SER A 277 -10.07 -18.85 24.38
C SER A 277 -9.19 -18.25 23.29
N THR A 278 -8.49 -19.10 22.55
CA THR A 278 -7.72 -18.72 21.34
C THR A 278 -8.62 -18.08 20.28
N GLN A 279 -9.84 -18.61 20.11
CA GLN A 279 -10.85 -18.09 19.17
C GLN A 279 -11.28 -16.67 19.54
N ALA A 280 -11.48 -16.41 20.84
CA ALA A 280 -11.81 -15.10 21.36
C ALA A 280 -10.66 -14.09 21.22
N ALA A 281 -9.42 -14.50 21.44
CA ALA A 281 -8.24 -13.66 21.21
C ALA A 281 -8.13 -13.27 19.73
N GLN A 282 -8.26 -14.25 18.83
CA GLN A 282 -8.24 -14.03 17.38
C GLN A 282 -9.38 -13.10 16.90
N ALA A 283 -10.60 -13.29 17.40
CA ALA A 283 -11.73 -12.41 17.10
C ALA A 283 -11.50 -10.97 17.60
N MET A 284 -10.76 -10.77 18.70
CA MET A 284 -10.38 -9.43 19.16
C MET A 284 -9.37 -8.78 18.19
N MET A 285 -8.42 -9.56 17.64
CA MET A 285 -7.49 -9.08 16.61
C MET A 285 -8.22 -8.73 15.30
N ASP A 286 -9.18 -9.56 14.89
CA ASP A 286 -10.07 -9.29 13.75
C ASP A 286 -10.84 -7.97 13.93
N LEU A 287 -11.38 -7.74 15.14
CA LEU A 287 -12.11 -6.51 15.47
C LEU A 287 -11.20 -5.27 15.37
N GLY A 288 -9.98 -5.34 15.90
CA GLY A 288 -9.02 -4.23 15.81
C GLY A 288 -8.70 -3.82 14.35
N ILE A 289 -8.49 -4.80 13.47
CA ILE A 289 -8.22 -4.56 12.04
C ILE A 289 -9.48 -4.10 11.29
N ALA A 290 -10.67 -4.58 11.67
CA ALA A 290 -11.94 -4.08 11.11
C ALA A 290 -12.21 -2.62 11.53
N THR A 291 -11.97 -2.27 12.79
CA THR A 291 -12.05 -0.89 13.30
C THR A 291 -11.07 0.03 12.58
N MET A 292 -9.79 -0.36 12.45
CA MET A 292 -8.81 0.47 11.72
C MET A 292 -9.19 0.67 10.25
N ASN A 293 -9.67 -0.36 9.54
CA ASN A 293 -10.15 -0.19 8.17
C ASN A 293 -11.38 0.74 8.07
N SER A 294 -12.29 0.67 9.05
CA SER A 294 -13.42 1.60 9.13
C SER A 294 -12.97 3.03 9.42
N ASP A 295 -11.96 3.22 10.30
CA ASP A 295 -11.37 4.51 10.61
C ASP A 295 -10.67 5.12 9.38
N LEU A 296 -9.88 4.32 8.64
CA LEU A 296 -9.24 4.71 7.37
C LEU A 296 -10.27 5.10 6.31
N GLN A 297 -11.29 4.27 6.09
CA GLN A 297 -12.37 4.54 5.14
C GLN A 297 -13.14 5.82 5.51
N ARG A 298 -13.45 6.00 6.80
CA ARG A 298 -14.16 7.18 7.31
C ARG A 298 -13.32 8.46 7.21
N SER A 299 -12.00 8.34 7.28
CA SER A 299 -11.05 9.44 7.10
C SER A 299 -10.72 9.74 5.63
N ASN A 300 -11.39 9.07 4.68
CA ASN A 300 -11.12 9.14 3.25
C ASN A 300 -9.66 8.83 2.85
N CYS A 301 -8.99 7.95 3.61
CA CYS A 301 -7.71 7.39 3.18
C CYS A 301 -7.94 6.39 2.03
N ALA A 302 -7.01 6.33 1.08
CA ALA A 302 -6.94 5.28 0.06
C ALA A 302 -6.38 3.97 0.63
N ALA A 303 -5.43 4.04 1.58
CA ALA A 303 -4.78 2.89 2.18
C ALA A 303 -5.71 2.00 3.01
N ARG A 304 -5.45 0.69 3.03
CA ARG A 304 -6.15 -0.31 3.87
C ARG A 304 -5.13 -1.22 4.55
N VAL A 305 -5.54 -1.83 5.66
CA VAL A 305 -4.73 -2.82 6.39
C VAL A 305 -5.34 -4.22 6.26
N LYS A 306 -4.49 -5.23 6.12
CA LYS A 306 -4.90 -6.63 5.99
C LYS A 306 -4.24 -7.50 7.02
N LEU A 307 -5.07 -8.21 7.79
CA LEU A 307 -4.62 -9.25 8.70
C LEU A 307 -4.10 -10.44 7.89
N VAL A 308 -2.78 -10.64 7.86
CA VAL A 308 -2.14 -11.81 7.21
C VAL A 308 -1.93 -12.98 8.17
N GLY A 309 -2.01 -12.73 9.49
CA GLY A 309 -2.05 -13.80 10.48
C GLY A 309 -2.29 -13.32 11.90
N THR A 310 -2.61 -14.28 12.76
CA THR A 310 -2.80 -14.10 14.21
C THR A 310 -2.04 -15.18 14.95
N THR A 311 -1.17 -14.83 15.90
CA THR A 311 -0.38 -15.81 16.67
C THR A 311 -0.44 -15.56 18.17
N GLU A 312 -0.33 -16.63 18.94
CA GLU A 312 0.00 -16.55 20.36
C GLU A 312 1.52 -16.48 20.53
N THR A 313 1.98 -15.76 21.57
CA THR A 313 3.39 -15.71 22.00
C THR A 313 3.47 -15.63 23.54
N THR A 314 4.69 -15.66 24.10
CA THR A 314 4.93 -15.57 25.55
C THR A 314 5.78 -14.36 25.87
N LEU A 315 5.31 -13.54 26.81
CA LEU A 315 6.01 -12.38 27.36
C LEU A 315 5.95 -12.45 28.88
N ALA A 316 7.08 -12.20 29.55
CA ALA A 316 7.18 -12.23 31.00
C ALA A 316 6.36 -11.11 31.67
N ASP A 317 5.82 -11.40 32.86
CA ASP A 317 5.04 -10.49 33.71
C ASP A 317 3.77 -9.88 33.09
N ASP A 318 3.29 -10.32 31.93
CA ASP A 318 2.11 -9.67 31.31
C ASP A 318 0.81 -9.83 32.12
N ASP A 319 0.59 -10.90 32.88
CA ASP A 319 -0.58 -11.00 33.79
C ASP A 319 -0.32 -10.56 35.24
N SER A 320 0.83 -9.93 35.53
CA SER A 320 1.20 -9.47 36.87
C SER A 320 0.52 -8.15 37.26
N THR A 321 0.19 -8.03 38.55
CA THR A 321 -0.44 -6.85 39.18
C THR A 321 0.57 -5.93 39.88
N THR A 322 1.87 -6.25 39.84
CA THR A 322 2.91 -5.52 40.56
C THR A 322 3.37 -4.31 39.74
N ALA A 323 3.08 -3.09 40.24
CA ALA A 323 3.36 -1.80 39.59
C ALA A 323 4.73 -1.73 38.87
N SER A 324 4.73 -1.56 37.55
CA SER A 324 5.94 -1.53 36.71
C SER A 324 5.95 -0.35 35.73
N ALA A 325 6.87 0.59 35.95
CA ALA A 325 7.00 1.78 35.11
C ALA A 325 7.54 1.42 33.71
N ASN A 326 7.01 2.07 32.68
CA ASN A 326 7.39 1.91 31.26
C ASN A 326 7.26 0.48 30.71
N TRP A 327 6.57 -0.45 31.40
CA TRP A 327 6.51 -1.86 31.00
C TRP A 327 6.03 -2.07 29.55
N ILE A 328 5.04 -1.31 29.07
CA ILE A 328 4.54 -1.43 27.69
C ILE A 328 5.56 -0.94 26.64
N ALA A 329 6.42 0.04 26.98
CA ALA A 329 7.51 0.49 26.14
C ALA A 329 8.65 -0.55 26.11
N ASN A 330 8.89 -1.21 27.25
CA ASN A 330 9.84 -2.31 27.34
C ASN A 330 9.36 -3.53 26.53
N SER A 331 8.05 -3.83 26.51
CA SER A 331 7.51 -4.94 25.71
C SER A 331 7.50 -4.65 24.21
N LEU A 332 7.26 -3.40 23.79
CA LEU A 332 7.52 -2.95 22.41
C LEU A 332 9.01 -3.08 22.04
N THR A 333 9.92 -2.78 22.97
CA THR A 333 11.37 -2.92 22.77
C THR A 333 11.79 -4.38 22.64
N ALA A 334 11.21 -5.29 23.43
CA ALA A 334 11.42 -6.73 23.31
C ALA A 334 10.88 -7.28 21.98
N LEU A 335 9.63 -6.93 21.60
CA LEU A 335 9.00 -7.32 20.34
C LEU A 335 9.81 -6.91 19.08
N ARG A 336 10.65 -5.87 19.20
CA ARG A 336 11.50 -5.39 18.11
C ARG A 336 12.87 -6.10 18.05
N LYS A 337 13.28 -6.81 19.10
CA LYS A 337 14.57 -7.49 19.19
C LYS A 337 14.49 -8.91 18.64
N THR A 338 15.61 -9.36 18.09
CA THR A 338 15.63 -10.56 17.23
C THR A 338 16.28 -11.79 17.85
N SER A 339 16.93 -11.62 19.01
CA SER A 339 17.61 -12.70 19.72
C SER A 339 17.78 -12.39 21.22
N ASP A 340 16.76 -11.81 21.87
CA ASP A 340 16.82 -11.52 23.33
C ASP A 340 16.10 -12.56 24.20
N GLY A 341 15.51 -13.58 23.57
CA GLY A 341 14.79 -14.67 24.22
C GLY A 341 13.31 -14.38 24.50
N SER A 342 12.81 -13.21 24.11
CA SER A 342 11.41 -12.78 24.31
C SER A 342 10.71 -12.48 23.00
N MET A 343 9.92 -13.45 22.51
CA MET A 343 9.12 -13.34 21.28
C MET A 343 9.93 -13.36 19.97
N ASP A 344 11.19 -13.83 20.00
CA ASP A 344 12.08 -13.96 18.83
C ASP A 344 11.40 -14.70 17.65
N GLU A 345 10.49 -15.65 17.91
CA GLU A 345 9.76 -16.41 16.89
C GLU A 345 8.83 -15.55 16.01
N ILE A 346 8.43 -14.37 16.51
CA ILE A 346 7.58 -13.43 15.78
C ILE A 346 8.27 -12.91 14.52
N HIS A 347 9.60 -12.79 14.50
CA HIS A 347 10.33 -12.32 13.31
C HIS A 347 10.29 -13.35 12.17
N ALA A 348 10.51 -14.63 12.48
CA ALA A 348 10.41 -15.70 11.51
C ALA A 348 8.98 -15.82 10.94
N LEU A 349 7.95 -15.65 11.79
CA LEU A 349 6.56 -15.66 11.36
C LEU A 349 6.17 -14.41 10.56
N ARG A 350 6.65 -13.22 10.96
CA ARG A 350 6.48 -11.95 10.24
C ARG A 350 7.02 -12.08 8.82
N ASP A 351 8.21 -12.64 8.68
CA ASP A 351 8.83 -12.91 7.39
C ASP A 351 8.00 -13.95 6.61
N GLN A 352 7.67 -15.11 7.20
CA GLN A 352 6.87 -16.17 6.56
C GLN A 352 5.52 -15.69 6.01
N LEU A 353 4.82 -14.81 6.72
CA LEU A 353 3.50 -14.29 6.35
C LEU A 353 3.57 -13.05 5.45
N GLY A 354 4.77 -12.52 5.17
CA GLY A 354 4.92 -11.25 4.47
C GLY A 354 4.34 -10.05 5.24
N ALA A 355 4.39 -10.06 6.57
CA ALA A 355 3.76 -9.05 7.42
C ALA A 355 4.61 -7.77 7.53
N ASP A 356 4.16 -6.73 6.83
CA ASP A 356 4.80 -5.41 6.81
C ASP A 356 4.87 -4.77 8.20
N LEU A 357 3.77 -4.84 8.96
CA LEU A 357 3.65 -4.37 10.34
C LEU A 357 3.36 -5.53 11.30
N VAL A 358 3.79 -5.38 12.56
CA VAL A 358 3.41 -6.29 13.66
C VAL A 358 2.78 -5.48 14.80
N CYS A 359 1.69 -5.99 15.36
CA CYS A 359 1.06 -5.42 16.56
C CYS A 359 0.85 -6.50 17.63
N LEU A 360 1.36 -6.29 18.84
CA LEU A 360 1.24 -7.20 19.97
C LEU A 360 0.11 -6.77 20.91
N ALA A 361 -0.81 -7.68 21.25
CA ALA A 361 -1.81 -7.49 22.29
C ALA A 361 -1.34 -8.06 23.65
N VAL A 362 -1.19 -7.18 24.64
CA VAL A 362 -0.77 -7.46 26.03
C VAL A 362 -1.94 -7.32 27.01
N ASN A 363 -1.92 -8.01 28.15
CA ASN A 363 -3.01 -7.99 29.16
C ASN A 363 -2.53 -7.58 30.55
N ARG A 364 -1.69 -6.55 30.56
CA ARG A 364 -1.08 -5.94 31.74
C ARG A 364 -2.12 -5.30 32.68
N GLN A 365 -2.25 -5.82 33.89
CA GLN A 365 -3.34 -5.47 34.82
C GLN A 365 -3.11 -4.18 35.60
N ASP A 366 -1.86 -3.72 35.77
CA ASP A 366 -1.52 -2.44 36.40
C ASP A 366 -1.42 -1.26 35.40
N ALA A 367 -1.70 -1.51 34.11
CA ALA A 367 -1.57 -0.56 32.99
C ALA A 367 -2.63 0.57 33.07
N THR A 368 -2.37 1.47 34.01
CA THR A 368 -3.22 2.60 34.43
C THR A 368 -2.80 3.92 33.78
N THR A 369 -1.59 3.97 33.19
CA THR A 369 -1.01 5.18 32.59
C THR A 369 -1.05 5.18 31.06
N THR A 370 -1.11 4.02 30.42
CA THR A 370 -1.10 3.88 28.95
C THR A 370 -1.89 2.66 28.46
N ILE A 371 -2.61 2.83 27.34
CA ILE A 371 -3.31 1.76 26.61
C ILE A 371 -2.50 1.15 25.45
N GLY A 372 -1.40 1.78 25.03
CA GLY A 372 -0.66 1.42 23.82
C GLY A 372 0.61 2.25 23.61
N ILE A 373 1.49 1.75 22.74
CA ILE A 373 2.69 2.45 22.26
C ILE A 373 3.18 1.85 20.94
N ALA A 374 3.76 2.67 20.07
CA ALA A 374 4.43 2.24 18.84
C ALA A 374 5.70 3.05 18.56
N TYR A 375 6.54 2.54 17.65
CA TYR A 375 7.55 3.39 17.02
C TYR A 375 6.90 4.27 15.96
N ILE A 376 7.42 5.49 15.80
CA ILE A 376 6.93 6.45 14.81
C ILE A 376 7.82 6.47 13.55
N LEU A 377 7.21 6.37 12.37
CA LEU A 377 7.88 6.58 11.08
C LEU A 377 8.08 8.08 10.87
N GLN A 378 9.27 8.58 11.23
CA GLN A 378 9.61 10.02 11.12
C GLN A 378 10.28 10.39 9.80
N LYS A 379 10.95 9.43 9.15
CA LYS A 379 11.72 9.63 7.93
C LYS A 379 11.21 8.69 6.84
N PRO A 380 10.29 9.13 5.95
CA PRO A 380 9.92 8.38 4.78
C PRO A 380 11.15 7.99 3.95
N ASN A 381 11.09 6.80 3.36
CA ASN A 381 12.14 6.13 2.59
C ASN A 381 13.42 5.73 3.33
N ASP A 382 13.52 5.91 4.65
CA ASP A 382 14.66 5.41 5.44
C ASP A 382 14.75 3.86 5.38
N ALA A 383 15.94 3.33 5.12
CA ALA A 383 16.18 1.88 4.98
C ALA A 383 16.01 1.10 6.30
N THR A 384 15.97 1.78 7.44
CA THR A 384 15.82 1.18 8.78
C THR A 384 14.36 1.06 9.24
N ASN A 385 13.42 1.82 8.65
CA ASN A 385 12.00 1.78 9.02
C ASN A 385 11.39 0.34 9.16
N PRO A 386 11.73 -0.65 8.30
CA PRO A 386 11.22 -2.02 8.46
C PRO A 386 11.61 -2.70 9.79
N LEU A 387 12.71 -2.25 10.43
CA LEU A 387 13.17 -2.72 11.74
C LEU A 387 12.34 -2.17 12.89
N PHE A 388 11.60 -1.07 12.68
CA PHE A 388 10.79 -0.39 13.71
C PHE A 388 9.28 -0.48 13.46
N ALA A 389 8.85 -1.27 12.47
CA ALA A 389 7.46 -1.48 12.10
C ALA A 389 6.66 -2.35 13.10
N PHE A 390 6.64 -1.93 14.37
CA PHE A 390 6.13 -2.65 15.52
C PHE A 390 5.27 -1.73 16.42
N ALA A 391 4.22 -2.31 17.00
CA ALA A 391 3.30 -1.67 17.95
C ALA A 391 2.91 -2.64 19.07
N THR A 392 2.55 -2.11 20.25
CA THR A 392 2.01 -2.87 21.38
C THR A 392 0.74 -2.18 21.91
N VAL A 393 -0.33 -2.96 22.13
CA VAL A 393 -1.65 -2.48 22.56
C VAL A 393 -2.21 -3.31 23.72
N GLY A 394 -2.92 -2.68 24.65
CA GLY A 394 -3.63 -3.37 25.73
C GLY A 394 -4.90 -4.07 25.23
N TYR A 395 -4.95 -5.40 25.36
CA TYR A 395 -6.04 -6.29 24.93
C TYR A 395 -7.43 -5.77 25.33
N SER A 396 -7.61 -5.40 26.60
CA SER A 396 -8.86 -4.85 27.16
C SER A 396 -9.42 -3.62 26.40
N TYR A 397 -8.54 -2.87 25.74
CA TYR A 397 -8.86 -1.60 25.09
C TYR A 397 -9.15 -1.73 23.59
N ILE A 398 -8.86 -2.88 22.95
CA ILE A 398 -9.03 -3.07 21.49
C ILE A 398 -10.50 -2.89 21.05
N ALA A 399 -11.46 -3.45 21.79
CA ALA A 399 -12.90 -3.26 21.53
C ALA A 399 -13.50 -2.00 22.19
N SER A 400 -12.69 -1.24 22.95
CA SER A 400 -13.14 -0.12 23.79
C SER A 400 -12.59 1.24 23.30
N SER A 401 -11.70 1.25 22.30
CA SER A 401 -10.95 2.41 21.83
C SER A 401 -10.41 2.20 20.41
N HIS A 402 -9.89 3.25 19.79
CA HIS A 402 -9.18 3.18 18.51
C HIS A 402 -7.68 2.84 18.67
N VAL A 403 -7.27 2.13 19.73
CA VAL A 403 -5.85 1.94 20.06
C VAL A 403 -5.06 1.30 18.92
N VAL A 404 -5.62 0.30 18.23
CA VAL A 404 -4.96 -0.31 17.05
C VAL A 404 -4.76 0.72 15.93
N SER A 405 -5.77 1.56 15.66
CA SER A 405 -5.69 2.67 14.71
C SER A 405 -4.67 3.74 15.14
N HIS A 406 -4.53 4.00 16.44
CA HIS A 406 -3.60 4.98 16.99
C HIS A 406 -2.15 4.52 16.85
N GLU A 407 -1.84 3.34 17.38
CA GLU A 407 -0.47 2.82 17.38
C GLU A 407 0.02 2.46 15.97
N LEU A 408 -0.84 1.89 15.11
CA LEU A 408 -0.50 1.70 13.70
C LEU A 408 -0.55 3.01 12.88
N GLY A 409 -1.18 4.06 13.41
CA GLY A 409 -1.02 5.42 12.89
C GLY A 409 0.41 5.93 13.04
N HIS A 410 1.08 5.66 14.16
CA HIS A 410 2.48 6.00 14.37
C HIS A 410 3.42 5.24 13.42
N THR A 411 3.21 3.93 13.21
CA THR A 411 4.03 3.17 12.25
C THR A 411 3.79 3.56 10.77
N LEU A 412 2.67 4.24 10.48
CA LEU A 412 2.38 4.95 9.22
C LEU A 412 2.85 6.42 9.23
N GLY A 413 3.50 6.90 10.29
CA GLY A 413 4.16 8.20 10.39
C GLY A 413 3.32 9.37 10.90
N CYS A 414 2.15 9.09 11.49
CA CYS A 414 1.36 10.08 12.19
C CYS A 414 1.97 10.41 13.56
N ALA A 415 1.99 11.69 13.93
CA ALA A 415 2.24 12.18 15.29
C ALA A 415 0.94 12.62 15.97
N HIS A 416 1.04 12.91 17.27
CA HIS A 416 -0.08 13.42 18.07
C HIS A 416 -0.56 14.81 17.61
N ALA A 417 -1.57 15.38 18.28
CA ALA A 417 -1.97 16.75 17.99
C ALA A 417 -0.90 17.75 18.46
N ARG A 418 -0.78 18.88 17.76
CA ARG A 418 0.16 19.94 18.13
C ARG A 418 -0.12 20.41 19.57
N GLY A 419 0.91 20.37 20.43
CA GLY A 419 0.80 20.66 21.86
C GLY A 419 0.73 19.41 22.76
N ASP A 420 0.64 18.20 22.21
CA ASP A 420 0.64 16.95 22.99
C ASP A 420 2.07 16.47 23.31
N SER A 421 3.03 16.81 22.46
CA SER A 421 4.45 16.51 22.64
C SER A 421 5.14 17.54 23.55
N GLY A 422 5.64 17.06 24.71
CA GLY A 422 6.43 17.83 25.66
C GLY A 422 7.86 18.12 25.18
N THR A 423 7.99 18.98 24.16
CA THR A 423 9.24 19.50 23.54
C THR A 423 10.08 18.51 22.70
N THR A 424 10.76 19.11 21.70
CA THR A 424 11.70 18.56 20.70
C THR A 424 11.19 17.48 19.74
N GLY A 425 11.70 17.51 18.50
CA GLY A 425 11.14 16.76 17.35
C GLY A 425 11.38 15.25 17.31
N ALA A 426 11.76 14.64 18.45
CA ALA A 426 11.90 13.19 18.58
C ALA A 426 10.56 12.43 18.42
N ASN A 427 9.43 13.14 18.40
CA ASN A 427 8.09 12.58 18.13
C ASN A 427 7.31 13.41 17.08
N ASP A 428 8.00 14.17 16.23
CA ASP A 428 7.37 14.80 15.07
C ASP A 428 7.07 13.73 14.00
N GLY A 429 5.96 13.89 13.28
CA GLY A 429 5.53 12.94 12.26
C GLY A 429 6.27 13.11 10.93
N ALA A 430 6.06 12.17 10.00
CA ALA A 430 6.77 12.06 8.72
C ALA A 430 6.81 13.31 7.82
N TYR A 431 5.94 14.29 8.08
CA TYR A 431 5.74 15.51 7.30
C TYR A 431 5.26 16.63 8.22
N SER A 432 5.41 17.89 7.78
CA SER A 432 4.99 19.08 8.54
C SER A 432 3.51 19.11 8.91
N TYR A 433 2.64 18.40 8.18
CA TYR A 433 1.20 18.26 8.43
C TYR A 433 0.78 16.95 9.13
N SER A 434 1.71 16.06 9.51
CA SER A 434 1.44 14.71 10.03
C SER A 434 0.85 14.64 11.45
N TYR A 435 0.09 15.64 11.88
CA TYR A 435 -0.38 15.81 13.26
C TYR A 435 -1.88 15.55 13.41
N GLY A 436 -2.25 14.99 14.57
CA GLY A 436 -3.65 14.93 15.01
C GLY A 436 -4.27 16.32 15.16
N TYR A 437 -5.60 16.38 15.23
CA TYR A 437 -6.36 17.63 15.26
C TYR A 437 -7.38 17.69 16.40
N ARG A 438 -7.52 18.88 17.00
CA ARG A 438 -8.58 19.23 17.94
C ARG A 438 -9.35 20.42 17.39
N PHE A 439 -10.67 20.38 17.54
CA PHE A 439 -11.57 21.36 16.94
C PHE A 439 -12.83 21.55 17.77
N THR A 440 -13.63 22.56 17.41
CA THR A 440 -14.94 22.83 18.02
C THR A 440 -16.01 22.49 16.99
N GLY A 441 -16.95 21.62 17.36
CA GLY A 441 -18.10 21.28 16.52
C GLY A 441 -19.10 22.43 16.44
N LYS A 442 -20.03 22.33 15.48
CA LYS A 442 -21.12 23.30 15.27
C LYS A 442 -22.01 23.51 16.50
N ASN A 443 -22.08 22.53 17.40
CA ASN A 443 -22.75 22.60 18.70
C ASN A 443 -21.93 23.32 19.81
N GLY A 444 -20.72 23.81 19.53
CA GLY A 444 -19.83 24.46 20.49
C GLY A 444 -19.03 23.50 21.39
N GLN A 445 -19.19 22.18 21.25
CA GLN A 445 -18.42 21.19 22.01
C GLN A 445 -17.05 20.94 21.38
N GLN A 446 -16.08 20.51 22.19
CA GLN A 446 -14.73 20.21 21.72
C GLN A 446 -14.61 18.74 21.30
N TYR A 447 -14.02 18.51 20.13
CA TYR A 447 -13.79 17.19 19.53
C TYR A 447 -12.32 17.03 19.16
N ARG A 448 -11.89 15.78 19.01
CA ARG A 448 -10.50 15.42 18.70
C ARG A 448 -10.40 14.17 17.84
N THR A 449 -9.46 14.13 16.91
CA THR A 449 -9.17 12.96 16.05
C THR A 449 -8.58 11.79 16.84
N ILE A 450 -8.47 10.62 16.21
CA ILE A 450 -7.82 9.41 16.76
C ILE A 450 -6.41 9.74 17.31
N MET A 451 -5.60 10.51 16.57
CA MET A 451 -4.23 10.88 16.95
C MET A 451 -4.14 12.08 17.92
N ALA A 452 -5.16 12.37 18.74
CA ALA A 452 -5.17 13.56 19.59
C ALA A 452 -5.55 13.23 21.05
N TYR A 453 -4.84 13.82 22.02
CA TYR A 453 -5.11 13.62 23.45
C TYR A 453 -6.29 14.48 23.94
N ALA A 454 -6.76 14.26 25.16
CA ALA A 454 -7.71 15.16 25.82
C ALA A 454 -7.14 16.59 25.88
N PRO A 455 -7.97 17.66 25.91
CA PRO A 455 -9.43 17.66 26.04
C PRO A 455 -10.18 17.41 24.71
N GLY A 456 -11.49 17.15 24.83
CA GLY A 456 -12.44 16.90 23.74
C GLY A 456 -12.88 15.44 23.60
N THR A 457 -14.03 15.21 22.97
CA THR A 457 -14.55 13.87 22.63
C THR A 457 -13.83 13.31 21.42
N THR A 458 -13.31 12.07 21.51
CA THR A 458 -12.64 11.41 20.39
C THR A 458 -13.65 11.01 19.32
N VAL A 459 -13.43 11.47 18.09
CA VAL A 459 -14.17 11.04 16.89
C VAL A 459 -13.35 10.03 16.09
N ALA A 460 -14.05 9.15 15.37
CA ALA A 460 -13.47 8.08 14.55
C ALA A 460 -12.86 8.56 13.21
N TYR A 461 -11.98 9.56 13.29
CA TYR A 461 -11.28 10.16 12.15
C TYR A 461 -9.79 10.33 12.47
N TYR A 462 -8.92 10.01 11.52
CA TYR A 462 -7.60 10.64 11.37
C TYR A 462 -7.81 12.08 10.89
N SER A 463 -6.85 12.99 11.12
CA SER A 463 -7.00 14.35 10.59
C SER A 463 -7.01 14.36 9.06
N ASN A 464 -8.00 15.03 8.47
CA ASN A 464 -8.13 15.23 7.03
C ASN A 464 -8.95 16.52 6.76
N PRO A 465 -8.37 17.54 6.09
CA PRO A 465 -9.06 18.79 5.80
C PRO A 465 -10.18 18.67 4.76
N ASP A 466 -10.12 17.68 3.87
CA ASP A 466 -11.09 17.48 2.80
C ASP A 466 -12.33 16.69 3.27
N VAL A 467 -12.31 16.20 4.52
CA VAL A 467 -13.41 15.48 5.17
C VAL A 467 -14.11 16.37 6.19
N THR A 468 -15.43 16.46 6.08
CA THR A 468 -16.30 17.04 7.12
C THR A 468 -16.92 15.93 7.95
N ALA A 469 -16.95 16.07 9.27
CA ALA A 469 -17.63 15.13 10.15
C ALA A 469 -19.13 15.05 9.78
N SER A 470 -19.64 13.84 9.52
CA SER A 470 -20.99 13.61 8.99
C SER A 470 -22.11 13.79 10.03
N GLU A 471 -21.75 13.81 11.30
CA GLU A 471 -22.59 14.18 12.44
C GLU A 471 -23.14 15.61 12.32
N PRO A 472 -24.47 15.83 12.24
CA PRO A 472 -25.08 17.16 12.03
C PRO A 472 -24.74 18.22 13.09
N GLU A 473 -24.43 17.79 14.31
CA GLU A 473 -24.01 18.61 15.46
C GLU A 473 -22.50 18.92 15.46
N ILE A 474 -21.70 18.12 14.75
CA ILE A 474 -20.27 18.35 14.57
C ILE A 474 -20.08 19.18 13.30
N ASN A 475 -20.37 18.61 12.11
CA ASN A 475 -20.47 19.27 10.81
C ASN A 475 -19.41 20.38 10.58
N VAL A 476 -18.13 20.04 10.79
CA VAL A 476 -16.96 20.88 10.46
C VAL A 476 -15.85 20.02 9.85
N PRO A 477 -14.88 20.60 9.11
CA PRO A 477 -13.71 19.88 8.62
C PRO A 477 -12.88 19.25 9.75
N VAL A 478 -12.36 18.04 9.53
CA VAL A 478 -11.56 17.31 10.52
C VAL A 478 -10.03 17.48 10.32
N GLY A 479 -9.61 18.57 9.70
CA GLY A 479 -8.20 18.94 9.54
C GLY A 479 -8.01 20.37 9.02
N ILE A 480 -6.75 20.82 8.97
CA ILE A 480 -6.33 22.11 8.42
C ILE A 480 -5.54 21.86 7.12
N PRO A 481 -5.90 22.51 5.97
CA PRO A 481 -5.25 22.27 4.70
C PRO A 481 -3.73 22.49 4.70
N VAL A 482 -3.03 21.69 3.89
CA VAL A 482 -1.58 21.79 3.70
C VAL A 482 -1.19 23.18 3.17
N GLY A 483 -0.10 23.74 3.70
CA GLY A 483 0.35 25.10 3.43
C GLY A 483 -0.33 26.19 4.28
N GLN A 484 -1.27 25.84 5.16
CA GLN A 484 -1.85 26.78 6.14
C GLN A 484 -1.16 26.66 7.51
N THR A 485 -1.18 27.75 8.28
CA THR A 485 -0.59 27.78 9.63
C THR A 485 -1.26 26.73 10.53
N GLY A 486 -0.47 25.75 10.99
CA GLY A 486 -0.94 24.69 11.87
C GLY A 486 -1.53 23.47 11.17
N GLU A 487 -1.40 23.34 9.84
CA GLU A 487 -1.80 22.20 8.98
C GLU A 487 -1.88 20.82 9.66
N THR A 488 -2.94 20.06 9.38
CA THR A 488 -3.19 18.73 9.97
C THR A 488 -3.87 17.81 8.95
N SER A 489 -3.13 16.81 8.45
CA SER A 489 -3.66 15.77 7.54
C SER A 489 -2.92 14.45 7.71
N ASN A 490 -3.23 13.72 8.79
CA ASN A 490 -2.80 12.34 9.01
C ASN A 490 -3.23 11.41 7.85
N ALA A 491 -4.38 11.66 7.21
CA ALA A 491 -4.83 10.87 6.07
C ALA A 491 -3.83 10.96 4.88
N LEU A 492 -3.35 12.17 4.57
CA LEU A 492 -2.32 12.37 3.53
C LEU A 492 -0.98 11.74 3.91
N THR A 493 -0.63 11.73 5.21
CA THR A 493 0.56 11.03 5.72
C THR A 493 0.45 9.53 5.52
N ILE A 494 -0.69 8.95 5.90
CA ILE A 494 -0.96 7.52 5.76
C ILE A 494 -0.91 7.09 4.29
N ASP A 495 -1.58 7.81 3.39
CA ASP A 495 -1.66 7.39 1.99
C ASP A 495 -0.31 7.49 1.25
N ARG A 496 0.56 8.44 1.63
CA ARG A 496 1.94 8.51 1.11
C ARG A 496 2.81 7.38 1.65
N ASN A 497 2.79 7.17 2.97
CA ASN A 497 3.67 6.21 3.63
C ASN A 497 3.22 4.76 3.47
N ALA A 498 1.94 4.50 3.21
CA ALA A 498 1.41 3.14 3.04
C ALA A 498 2.12 2.38 1.91
N PHE A 499 2.51 3.05 0.81
CA PHE A 499 3.24 2.40 -0.29
C PHE A 499 4.65 1.93 0.15
N GLU A 500 5.38 2.76 0.88
CA GLU A 500 6.65 2.35 1.49
C GLU A 500 6.44 1.17 2.44
N VAL A 501 5.50 1.29 3.38
CA VAL A 501 5.25 0.29 4.42
C VAL A 501 4.84 -1.04 3.80
N ALA A 502 3.96 -1.07 2.80
CA ALA A 502 3.51 -2.29 2.13
C ALA A 502 4.62 -3.07 1.40
N ASN A 503 5.81 -2.48 1.21
CA ASN A 503 6.98 -3.15 0.65
C ASN A 503 7.94 -3.72 1.72
N TYR A 504 7.72 -3.47 3.03
CA TYR A 504 8.60 -3.90 4.12
C TYR A 504 8.83 -5.41 4.21
N ARG A 505 7.88 -6.22 3.73
CA ARG A 505 7.99 -7.69 3.60
C ARG A 505 7.59 -8.22 2.23
N ALA A 506 7.91 -7.47 1.18
CA ALA A 506 7.81 -7.92 -0.21
C ALA A 506 8.69 -9.16 -0.52
N LEU A 507 9.72 -9.44 0.29
CA LEU A 507 10.64 -10.56 0.08
C LEU A 507 10.03 -11.96 0.31
N ALA A 508 8.89 -12.06 0.98
CA ALA A 508 8.14 -13.32 1.12
C ALA A 508 7.13 -13.47 -0.02
N ALA A 509 7.52 -14.23 -1.05
CA ALA A 509 6.96 -14.09 -2.39
C ALA A 509 5.61 -14.80 -2.61
N PRO A 510 4.61 -14.12 -3.21
CA PRO A 510 3.70 -14.77 -4.15
C PRO A 510 4.42 -15.05 -5.48
N THR A 511 3.91 -15.98 -6.29
CA THR A 511 4.45 -16.22 -7.63
C THR A 511 4.10 -15.06 -8.57
N TYR A 512 5.09 -14.23 -8.95
CA TYR A 512 4.92 -13.06 -9.81
C TYR A 512 4.66 -13.44 -11.29
N THR A 513 3.47 -13.97 -11.61
CA THR A 513 3.10 -14.40 -12.97
C THR A 513 2.64 -13.27 -13.90
N GLY A 514 2.77 -12.01 -13.48
CA GLY A 514 2.55 -10.86 -14.37
C GLY A 514 3.70 -10.65 -15.36
N THR A 515 3.44 -9.96 -16.46
CA THR A 515 4.43 -9.64 -17.50
C THR A 515 4.34 -8.19 -17.98
N LEU A 516 5.40 -7.78 -18.67
CA LEU A 516 5.50 -6.53 -19.40
C LEU A 516 5.49 -6.85 -20.94
N VAL A 517 4.91 -5.97 -21.78
CA VAL A 517 4.26 -6.29 -23.07
C VAL A 517 4.44 -5.31 -24.26
N ASN A 518 5.13 -4.17 -24.14
CA ASN A 518 5.38 -3.24 -25.27
C ASN A 518 6.74 -2.46 -25.24
N VAL A 519 6.84 -1.13 -25.45
CA VAL A 519 7.84 -0.10 -24.98
C VAL A 519 7.18 1.28 -25.19
N SER A 520 7.46 2.31 -24.38
CA SER A 520 7.11 3.72 -24.73
C SER A 520 7.86 4.79 -23.92
N THR A 521 8.32 5.87 -24.57
CA THR A 521 8.80 7.12 -23.92
C THR A 521 8.52 8.36 -24.77
N ARG A 522 7.96 9.42 -24.18
CA ARG A 522 7.86 10.77 -24.76
C ARG A 522 8.97 11.67 -24.22
N ALA A 523 9.75 12.30 -25.10
CA ALA A 523 10.87 13.17 -24.73
C ALA A 523 11.17 14.20 -25.83
N TYR A 524 12.15 15.09 -25.58
CA TYR A 524 12.70 15.95 -26.62
C TYR A 524 13.70 15.18 -27.48
N VAL A 525 13.47 15.19 -28.80
CA VAL A 525 14.38 14.64 -29.81
C VAL A 525 15.31 15.76 -30.27
N GLY A 526 16.56 15.69 -29.85
CA GLY A 526 17.64 16.58 -30.28
C GLY A 526 18.56 15.93 -31.32
N THR A 527 19.71 16.55 -31.55
CA THR A 527 20.77 16.07 -32.44
C THR A 527 21.98 15.54 -31.65
N GLY A 528 22.74 14.61 -32.22
CA GLY A 528 23.95 14.06 -31.58
C GLY A 528 23.60 13.24 -30.34
N ASP A 529 24.22 13.52 -29.20
CA ASP A 529 23.94 12.79 -27.95
C ASP A 529 22.48 12.90 -27.48
N GLN A 530 21.81 14.01 -27.81
CA GLN A 530 20.39 14.28 -27.55
C GLN A 530 19.43 13.52 -28.49
N THR A 531 19.92 12.67 -29.39
CA THR A 531 19.09 11.74 -30.17
C THR A 531 18.30 10.85 -29.21
N LEU A 532 17.00 10.72 -29.42
CA LEU A 532 16.13 9.86 -28.61
C LEU A 532 16.38 8.39 -28.98
N ILE A 533 16.79 7.56 -28.02
CA ILE A 533 17.10 6.15 -28.25
C ILE A 533 16.36 5.30 -27.22
N ALA A 534 15.40 4.48 -27.68
CA ALA A 534 14.88 3.38 -26.87
C ALA A 534 15.73 2.12 -27.07
N GLY A 535 15.83 1.26 -26.06
CA GLY A 535 16.50 -0.03 -26.13
C GLY A 535 15.67 -1.12 -25.49
N PHE A 536 15.59 -2.30 -26.11
CA PHE A 536 14.78 -3.41 -25.62
C PHE A 536 15.36 -4.79 -25.97
N VAL A 537 14.90 -5.83 -25.27
CA VAL A 537 15.40 -7.21 -25.36
C VAL A 537 14.23 -8.14 -25.56
N VAL A 538 14.30 -8.90 -26.66
CA VAL A 538 13.48 -10.09 -26.83
C VAL A 538 14.18 -11.21 -26.06
N GLN A 539 13.66 -11.59 -24.89
CA GLN A 539 14.18 -12.72 -24.12
C GLN A 539 13.35 -13.96 -24.46
N GLY A 540 14.01 -15.06 -24.83
CA GLY A 540 13.39 -16.35 -25.12
C GLY A 540 14.24 -17.21 -26.05
N THR A 541 13.61 -18.19 -26.70
CA THR A 541 14.25 -19.16 -27.60
C THR A 541 13.68 -19.16 -29.02
N ALA A 542 12.63 -18.39 -29.27
CA ALA A 542 11.99 -18.23 -30.58
C ALA A 542 11.97 -16.76 -31.00
N PRO A 543 11.83 -16.43 -32.30
CA PRO A 543 11.59 -15.06 -32.73
C PRO A 543 10.25 -14.51 -32.20
N ARG A 544 10.14 -13.19 -32.09
CA ARG A 544 8.94 -12.48 -31.61
C ARG A 544 8.60 -11.30 -32.50
N THR A 545 7.34 -11.13 -32.89
CA THR A 545 6.91 -9.99 -33.72
C THR A 545 6.71 -8.74 -32.87
N MET A 546 7.43 -7.67 -33.22
CA MET A 546 7.44 -6.39 -32.54
C MET A 546 6.94 -5.28 -33.48
N LEU A 547 6.02 -4.43 -32.99
CA LEU A 547 5.61 -3.19 -33.66
C LEU A 547 6.35 -2.01 -33.05
N LEU A 548 7.29 -1.42 -33.79
CA LEU A 548 8.09 -0.28 -33.37
C LEU A 548 7.52 1.01 -33.97
N ARG A 549 7.54 2.13 -33.25
CA ARG A 549 6.92 3.40 -33.68
C ARG A 549 7.75 4.62 -33.22
N ALA A 550 7.70 5.68 -34.01
CA ALA A 550 8.20 7.00 -33.66
C ALA A 550 7.17 8.06 -34.10
N ILE A 551 6.42 8.58 -33.13
CA ILE A 551 5.32 9.51 -33.35
C ILE A 551 5.81 10.95 -33.16
N GLY A 552 5.55 11.78 -34.17
CA GLY A 552 5.90 13.19 -34.23
C GLY A 552 4.65 14.01 -34.53
N PRO A 553 4.24 14.17 -35.80
CA PRO A 553 3.01 14.91 -36.13
C PRO A 553 1.75 14.35 -35.45
N GLY A 554 1.67 13.03 -35.23
CA GLY A 554 0.53 12.40 -34.54
C GLY A 554 0.33 12.87 -33.08
N LEU A 555 1.37 13.42 -32.43
CA LEU A 555 1.27 13.99 -31.09
C LEU A 555 0.52 15.33 -31.06
N ALA A 556 0.46 16.08 -32.17
CA ALA A 556 -0.24 17.36 -32.23
C ALA A 556 -1.76 17.17 -32.08
N SER A 557 -2.31 16.09 -32.63
CA SER A 557 -3.70 15.64 -32.40
C SER A 557 -4.00 15.24 -30.95
N LEU A 558 -2.97 15.02 -30.12
CA LEU A 558 -3.08 14.74 -28.69
C LEU A 558 -2.80 15.98 -27.82
N GLY A 559 -2.82 17.18 -28.41
CA GLY A 559 -2.61 18.45 -27.71
C GLY A 559 -1.16 18.79 -27.38
N VAL A 560 -0.18 18.01 -27.85
CA VAL A 560 1.24 18.29 -27.62
C VAL A 560 1.71 19.42 -28.55
N SER A 561 2.29 20.47 -27.98
CA SER A 561 2.91 21.57 -28.73
C SER A 561 4.40 21.30 -29.01
N GLY A 562 4.92 21.79 -30.14
CA GLY A 562 6.36 21.71 -30.45
C GLY A 562 6.84 20.32 -30.85
N THR A 563 5.96 19.54 -31.49
CA THR A 563 6.21 18.17 -31.94
C THR A 563 7.27 18.10 -33.04
N LEU A 564 8.03 17.01 -33.08
CA LEU A 564 8.94 16.70 -34.19
C LEU A 564 8.13 16.51 -35.48
N GLY A 565 8.39 17.33 -36.50
CA GLY A 565 7.54 17.37 -37.71
C GLY A 565 7.79 16.26 -38.73
N ASP A 566 8.87 15.49 -38.57
CA ASP A 566 9.35 14.49 -39.56
C ASP A 566 10.27 13.45 -38.88
N PRO A 567 9.73 12.55 -38.03
CA PRO A 567 10.50 11.54 -37.28
C PRO A 567 11.03 10.41 -38.17
N VAL A 568 12.35 10.29 -38.27
CA VAL A 568 13.04 9.13 -38.83
C VAL A 568 13.39 8.15 -37.71
N MET A 569 13.11 6.87 -37.93
CA MET A 569 13.37 5.78 -37.00
C MET A 569 14.29 4.73 -37.65
N THR A 570 15.46 4.47 -37.05
CA THR A 570 16.34 3.36 -37.44
C THR A 570 16.49 2.38 -36.30
N VAL A 571 16.33 1.09 -36.60
CA VAL A 571 16.34 0.00 -35.62
C VAL A 571 17.56 -0.87 -35.82
N TYR A 572 18.31 -1.09 -34.75
CA TYR A 572 19.54 -1.87 -34.72
C TYR A 572 19.39 -3.10 -33.83
N ARG A 573 19.98 -4.23 -34.25
CA ARG A 573 20.32 -5.34 -33.36
C ARG A 573 21.74 -5.11 -32.85
N MET A 574 21.93 -5.22 -31.54
CA MET A 574 23.23 -4.95 -30.91
C MET A 574 24.16 -6.16 -31.05
N GLY A 575 25.42 -5.91 -31.37
CA GLY A 575 26.44 -6.95 -31.47
C GLY A 575 26.92 -7.42 -30.08
N THR A 576 27.12 -8.72 -29.91
CA THR A 576 27.69 -9.31 -28.69
C THR A 576 29.21 -9.51 -28.83
N GLY A 577 29.94 -9.49 -27.72
CA GLY A 577 31.39 -9.80 -27.70
C GLY A 577 32.29 -8.87 -28.53
N GLY A 578 31.83 -7.65 -28.85
CA GLY A 578 32.55 -6.71 -29.73
C GLY A 578 32.20 -6.81 -31.21
N ALA A 579 31.21 -7.63 -31.60
CA ALA A 579 30.65 -7.58 -32.94
C ALA A 579 29.98 -6.23 -33.24
N ALA A 580 29.94 -5.83 -34.51
CA ALA A 580 29.24 -4.61 -34.93
C ALA A 580 27.71 -4.76 -34.87
N ASN A 581 27.02 -3.65 -34.58
CA ASN A 581 25.55 -3.59 -34.63
C ASN A 581 25.06 -3.70 -36.08
N THR A 582 23.93 -4.38 -36.30
CA THR A 582 23.31 -4.52 -37.63
C THR A 582 21.99 -3.77 -37.70
N ILE A 583 21.69 -3.14 -38.85
CA ILE A 583 20.39 -2.50 -39.08
C ILE A 583 19.35 -3.58 -39.37
N VAL A 584 18.25 -3.56 -38.61
CA VAL A 584 17.04 -4.37 -38.83
C VAL A 584 16.13 -3.71 -39.86
N GLY A 585 16.02 -2.38 -39.78
CA GLY A 585 15.26 -1.57 -40.72
C GLY A 585 15.32 -0.08 -40.38
N THR A 586 14.91 0.76 -41.34
CA THR A 586 14.70 2.20 -41.18
C THR A 586 13.34 2.55 -41.76
N ASN A 587 12.61 3.48 -41.15
CA ASN A 587 11.45 4.12 -41.75
C ASN A 587 11.39 5.61 -41.37
N ASP A 588 10.94 6.45 -42.29
CA ASP A 588 10.66 7.88 -42.10
C ASP A 588 9.18 8.22 -42.35
N ASN A 589 8.38 7.30 -42.92
CA ASN A 589 6.97 7.51 -43.25
C ASN A 589 6.21 6.18 -43.17
N TRP A 590 5.40 5.98 -42.11
CA TRP A 590 4.68 4.73 -41.86
C TRP A 590 3.80 4.28 -43.04
N GLY A 591 3.16 5.22 -43.73
CA GLY A 591 2.19 4.96 -44.79
C GLY A 591 2.80 4.48 -46.11
N THR A 592 4.11 4.65 -46.31
CA THR A 592 4.81 4.26 -47.55
C THR A 592 5.61 2.96 -47.42
N GLN A 593 5.58 2.29 -46.27
CA GLN A 593 6.38 1.09 -46.04
C GLN A 593 5.84 -0.14 -46.78
N VAL A 594 6.75 -0.89 -47.41
CA VAL A 594 6.48 -2.13 -48.15
C VAL A 594 7.23 -3.36 -47.61
N ALA A 595 8.27 -3.16 -46.80
CA ALA A 595 9.07 -4.24 -46.19
C ALA A 595 9.72 -3.75 -44.87
N PRO A 596 9.93 -4.64 -43.87
CA PRO A 596 9.52 -6.04 -43.82
C PRO A 596 8.00 -6.25 -43.70
N ALA A 597 7.23 -5.21 -43.39
CA ALA A 597 5.77 -5.23 -43.37
C ALA A 597 5.18 -4.08 -44.20
N SER A 598 3.90 -4.20 -44.56
CA SER A 598 3.14 -3.14 -45.24
C SER A 598 2.40 -2.24 -44.25
N ALA A 599 2.06 -1.01 -44.68
CA ALA A 599 1.23 -0.09 -43.89
C ALA A 599 -0.08 -0.72 -43.38
N THR A 600 -0.72 -1.62 -44.14
CA THR A 600 -1.92 -2.36 -43.72
C THR A 600 -1.64 -3.30 -42.55
N ALA A 601 -0.52 -4.01 -42.57
CA ALA A 601 -0.12 -4.90 -41.46
C ALA A 601 0.25 -4.09 -40.20
N ILE A 602 0.89 -2.93 -40.38
CA ILE A 602 1.20 -1.98 -39.30
C ILE A 602 -0.08 -1.46 -38.63
N VAL A 603 -1.12 -1.08 -39.40
CA VAL A 603 -2.41 -0.65 -38.86
C VAL A 603 -3.13 -1.77 -38.12
N ALA A 604 -3.09 -3.00 -38.65
CA ALA A 604 -3.64 -4.17 -37.98
C ALA A 604 -2.95 -4.44 -36.63
N ALA A 605 -1.62 -4.46 -36.61
CA ALA A 605 -0.83 -4.62 -35.38
C ALA A 605 -1.08 -3.48 -34.38
N THR A 606 -1.11 -2.21 -34.84
CA THR A 606 -1.42 -1.03 -34.01
C THR A 606 -2.77 -1.20 -33.31
N SER A 607 -3.78 -1.70 -34.03
CA SER A 607 -5.11 -1.97 -33.48
C SER A 607 -5.11 -3.16 -32.51
N GLN A 608 -4.35 -4.21 -32.79
CA GLN A 608 -4.27 -5.43 -31.97
C GLN A 608 -3.62 -5.16 -30.61
N VAL A 609 -2.59 -4.32 -30.55
CA VAL A 609 -1.87 -3.97 -29.30
C VAL A 609 -2.50 -2.79 -28.55
N GLY A 610 -3.66 -2.28 -29.01
CA GLY A 610 -4.39 -1.18 -28.38
C GLY A 610 -3.72 0.19 -28.50
N ALA A 611 -2.77 0.35 -29.42
CA ALA A 611 -2.03 1.61 -29.61
C ALA A 611 -2.86 2.66 -30.36
N THR A 612 -2.61 3.95 -30.08
CA THR A 612 -3.30 5.07 -30.75
C THR A 612 -3.12 4.99 -32.27
N ALA A 613 -4.21 5.04 -33.03
CA ALA A 613 -4.18 4.89 -34.49
C ALA A 613 -3.25 5.92 -35.18
N LEU A 614 -2.45 5.44 -36.13
CA LEU A 614 -1.59 6.30 -36.96
C LEU A 614 -2.44 7.15 -37.91
N THR A 615 -2.19 8.46 -37.95
CA THR A 615 -2.96 9.38 -38.81
C THR A 615 -2.56 9.19 -40.27
N SER A 616 -3.55 9.00 -41.15
CA SER A 616 -3.33 8.79 -42.59
C SER A 616 -2.66 10.03 -43.21
N GLY A 617 -1.58 9.81 -43.97
CA GLY A 617 -0.76 10.89 -44.54
C GLY A 617 0.17 11.59 -43.55
N SER A 618 0.23 11.16 -42.29
CA SER A 618 1.22 11.63 -41.32
C SER A 618 2.63 11.11 -41.62
N ARG A 619 3.65 11.89 -41.27
CA ARG A 619 5.07 11.51 -41.31
C ARG A 619 5.55 10.80 -40.04
N ASP A 620 4.65 10.29 -39.21
CA ASP A 620 5.04 9.36 -38.15
C ASP A 620 5.76 8.14 -38.76
N ALA A 621 6.76 7.58 -38.09
CA ALA A 621 7.42 6.36 -38.55
C ALA A 621 6.92 5.14 -37.75
N ALA A 622 6.91 3.98 -38.40
CA ALA A 622 6.60 2.70 -37.77
C ALA A 622 7.35 1.55 -38.47
N LEU A 623 7.47 0.41 -37.80
CA LEU A 623 8.12 -0.80 -38.31
C LEU A 623 7.55 -2.01 -37.59
N LEU A 624 6.81 -2.87 -38.28
CA LEU A 624 6.42 -4.19 -37.77
C LEU A 624 7.46 -5.23 -38.24
N ALA A 625 8.18 -5.86 -37.32
CA ALA A 625 9.26 -6.78 -37.64
C ALA A 625 9.30 -7.97 -36.66
N THR A 626 9.56 -9.17 -37.19
CA THR A 626 9.84 -10.37 -36.38
C THR A 626 11.32 -10.42 -36.02
N LEU A 627 11.61 -10.48 -34.72
CA LEU A 627 12.95 -10.28 -34.15
C LEU A 627 13.42 -11.53 -33.41
N ASP A 628 14.62 -12.01 -33.72
CA ASP A 628 15.28 -13.08 -32.95
C ASP A 628 15.60 -12.62 -31.51
N PRO A 629 15.66 -13.53 -30.53
CA PRO A 629 16.10 -13.21 -29.17
C PRO A 629 17.42 -12.43 -29.12
N GLY A 630 17.48 -11.39 -28.30
CA GLY A 630 18.64 -10.48 -28.21
C GLY A 630 18.27 -9.03 -27.93
N LEU A 631 19.30 -8.18 -27.82
CA LEU A 631 19.21 -6.74 -27.54
C LEU A 631 19.08 -5.91 -28.83
N TYR A 632 18.18 -4.93 -28.79
CA TYR A 632 17.85 -4.01 -29.88
C TYR A 632 17.87 -2.56 -29.39
N THR A 633 18.09 -1.62 -30.32
CA THR A 633 17.89 -0.18 -30.09
C THR A 633 17.08 0.45 -31.23
N VAL A 634 16.32 1.49 -30.90
CA VAL A 634 15.44 2.26 -31.78
C VAL A 634 15.88 3.72 -31.69
N ASN A 635 16.62 4.19 -32.68
CA ASN A 635 17.13 5.56 -32.74
C ASN A 635 16.12 6.43 -33.49
N VAL A 636 15.62 7.48 -32.84
CA VAL A 636 14.67 8.45 -33.39
C VAL A 636 15.33 9.82 -33.50
N TYR A 637 15.30 10.38 -34.70
CA TYR A 637 15.88 11.68 -35.05
C TYR A 637 15.01 12.40 -36.08
N GLY A 638 15.09 13.73 -36.15
CA GLY A 638 14.37 14.50 -37.17
C GLY A 638 15.02 14.41 -38.54
N ALA A 639 14.21 14.26 -39.59
CA ALA A 639 14.67 14.44 -40.96
C ALA A 639 15.32 15.82 -41.13
N ASN A 640 16.41 15.90 -41.90
CA ASN A 640 17.22 17.11 -42.07
C ASN A 640 17.72 17.74 -40.75
N SER A 641 17.94 16.92 -39.71
CA SER A 641 18.38 17.35 -38.36
C SER A 641 17.40 18.32 -37.68
N THR A 642 16.11 18.20 -37.97
CA THR A 642 15.05 18.87 -37.21
C THR A 642 14.94 18.32 -35.78
N VAL A 643 14.38 19.11 -34.87
CA VAL A 643 14.25 18.82 -33.44
C VAL A 643 12.84 19.12 -32.95
N GLY A 644 12.40 18.47 -31.87
CA GLY A 644 11.06 18.65 -31.30
C GLY A 644 10.66 17.53 -30.35
N ILE A 645 9.45 17.60 -29.79
CA ILE A 645 8.91 16.53 -28.93
C ILE A 645 8.51 15.31 -29.79
N GLY A 646 9.01 14.14 -29.42
CA GLY A 646 8.68 12.86 -30.07
C GLY A 646 8.31 11.79 -29.04
N LEU A 647 7.64 10.75 -29.50
CA LEU A 647 7.27 9.56 -28.72
C LEU A 647 7.80 8.32 -29.44
N VAL A 648 8.74 7.61 -28.81
CA VAL A 648 9.28 6.33 -29.28
C VAL A 648 8.58 5.18 -28.58
N GLU A 649 8.20 4.13 -29.32
CA GLU A 649 7.46 2.98 -28.81
C GLU A 649 7.93 1.67 -29.45
N ALA A 650 7.68 0.57 -28.76
CA ALA A 650 7.61 -0.79 -29.28
C ALA A 650 6.29 -1.41 -28.80
N TYR A 651 5.88 -2.54 -29.36
CA TYR A 651 4.80 -3.38 -28.84
C TYR A 651 5.09 -4.85 -29.16
N ASP A 652 4.90 -5.76 -28.20
CA ASP A 652 4.81 -7.19 -28.52
C ASP A 652 3.49 -7.39 -29.30
N ALA A 653 3.59 -7.79 -30.56
CA ALA A 653 2.44 -7.95 -31.45
C ALA A 653 1.77 -9.34 -31.32
N GLU A 654 2.15 -10.12 -30.30
CA GLU A 654 1.73 -11.50 -30.07
C GLU A 654 1.35 -11.75 -28.59
N VAL A 655 1.05 -10.68 -27.82
CA VAL A 655 0.58 -10.72 -26.42
C VAL A 655 -0.63 -11.64 -26.27
N GLY A 656 -0.66 -12.43 -25.19
CA GLY A 656 -1.68 -13.45 -24.94
C GLY A 656 -1.40 -14.81 -25.58
N SER A 657 -0.36 -14.93 -26.42
CA SER A 657 0.18 -16.22 -26.83
C SER A 657 0.87 -16.92 -25.65
N ALA A 658 0.76 -18.25 -25.55
CA ALA A 658 1.42 -19.06 -24.51
C ALA A 658 2.94 -19.25 -24.75
N SER A 659 3.61 -18.20 -25.26
CA SER A 659 5.05 -18.20 -25.54
C SER A 659 5.84 -17.79 -24.29
N PRO A 660 6.96 -18.47 -23.95
CA PRO A 660 7.89 -17.98 -22.94
C PRO A 660 8.75 -16.81 -23.45
N THR A 661 8.72 -16.54 -24.77
CA THR A 661 9.45 -15.42 -25.38
C THR A 661 8.64 -14.14 -25.23
N ARG A 662 9.23 -13.11 -24.62
CA ARG A 662 8.60 -11.80 -24.35
C ARG A 662 9.64 -10.67 -24.33
N VAL A 663 9.16 -9.43 -24.23
CA VAL A 663 10.02 -8.29 -23.85
C VAL A 663 10.36 -8.42 -22.36
N VAL A 664 11.58 -8.01 -22.00
CA VAL A 664 11.98 -7.81 -20.60
C VAL A 664 12.75 -6.51 -20.38
N ASN A 665 12.90 -5.64 -21.42
CA ASN A 665 13.37 -4.26 -21.18
C ASN A 665 12.98 -3.04 -22.04
N LEU A 666 12.87 -1.87 -21.37
CA LEU A 666 13.14 -0.47 -21.76
C LEU A 666 14.39 0.02 -21.05
N SER A 667 15.36 0.35 -21.87
CA SER A 667 16.11 1.58 -21.68
C SER A 667 15.47 2.68 -22.54
N THR A 668 15.43 3.94 -22.13
CA THR A 668 15.38 5.06 -23.07
C THR A 668 16.32 6.15 -22.65
N ARG A 669 17.20 6.59 -23.57
CA ARG A 669 18.02 7.79 -23.45
C ARG A 669 17.36 8.96 -24.16
N GLY A 670 17.32 10.12 -23.49
CA GLY A 670 16.76 11.36 -24.05
C GLY A 670 17.23 12.58 -23.28
N TYR A 671 17.03 13.77 -23.85
CA TYR A 671 17.28 15.04 -23.17
C TYR A 671 16.05 15.44 -22.35
N ALA A 672 16.27 15.94 -21.12
CA ALA A 672 15.23 16.50 -20.29
C ALA A 672 15.64 17.80 -19.56
N ASP A 673 14.64 18.66 -19.37
CA ASP A 673 14.71 19.89 -18.59
C ASP A 673 13.38 20.14 -17.85
N SER A 674 13.33 21.14 -16.97
CA SER A 674 12.14 21.46 -16.14
C SER A 674 10.89 21.91 -16.92
N THR A 675 10.99 22.07 -18.25
CA THR A 675 9.89 22.32 -19.19
C THR A 675 9.72 21.21 -20.24
N LYS A 676 10.79 20.45 -20.52
CA LYS A 676 10.83 19.29 -21.42
C LYS A 676 11.09 18.02 -20.63
N LEU A 677 10.09 17.57 -19.88
CA LEU A 677 10.17 16.36 -19.07
C LEU A 677 10.39 15.11 -19.94
N MET A 678 11.22 14.17 -19.47
CA MET A 678 11.29 12.82 -20.02
C MET A 678 10.21 11.97 -19.35
N ILE A 679 9.29 11.41 -20.13
CA ILE A 679 8.11 10.72 -19.62
C ILE A 679 8.05 9.32 -20.23
N GLY A 680 8.53 8.34 -19.47
CA GLY A 680 8.22 6.93 -19.67
C GLY A 680 6.93 6.54 -18.94
N GLY A 681 6.59 5.26 -18.96
CA GLY A 681 5.53 4.71 -18.10
C GLY A 681 5.64 3.21 -17.94
N PHE A 682 4.66 2.59 -17.26
CA PHE A 682 4.49 1.13 -17.35
C PHE A 682 3.07 0.57 -17.53
N VAL A 683 2.91 -0.62 -18.11
CA VAL A 683 1.65 -1.42 -18.12
C VAL A 683 1.96 -2.85 -17.70
N VAL A 684 1.76 -3.14 -16.42
CA VAL A 684 1.85 -4.51 -15.91
C VAL A 684 0.56 -5.25 -16.30
N VAL A 685 0.67 -6.46 -16.89
CA VAL A 685 -0.46 -7.36 -17.09
C VAL A 685 -0.38 -8.58 -16.16
N GLY A 686 -1.53 -9.12 -15.76
CA GLY A 686 -1.65 -10.24 -14.82
C GLY A 686 -3.06 -10.35 -14.25
N ASP A 687 -3.28 -11.24 -13.28
CA ASP A 687 -4.53 -11.24 -12.51
C ASP A 687 -4.57 -10.09 -11.49
N ALA A 688 -5.72 -9.43 -11.33
CA ALA A 688 -5.86 -8.24 -10.49
C ALA A 688 -5.61 -8.47 -8.98
N THR A 689 -5.53 -9.73 -8.53
CA THR A 689 -5.14 -10.12 -7.18
C THR A 689 -3.62 -10.27 -6.98
N GLN A 690 -2.84 -10.21 -8.05
CA GLN A 690 -1.39 -10.42 -8.05
C GLN A 690 -0.61 -9.11 -8.13
N THR A 691 0.71 -9.21 -7.96
CA THR A 691 1.68 -8.17 -8.29
C THR A 691 2.81 -8.70 -9.17
N LYS A 692 3.57 -7.78 -9.74
CA LYS A 692 4.86 -8.00 -10.41
C LYS A 692 5.90 -7.12 -9.73
N ARG A 693 7.09 -7.67 -9.43
CA ARG A 693 8.19 -6.84 -8.94
C ARG A 693 8.85 -6.08 -10.08
N ILE A 694 9.00 -4.80 -9.86
CA ILE A 694 9.59 -3.82 -10.76
C ILE A 694 10.70 -3.08 -10.01
N LEU A 695 11.85 -2.91 -10.67
CA LEU A 695 12.82 -1.87 -10.32
C LEU A 695 12.57 -0.67 -11.24
N VAL A 696 12.84 0.55 -10.79
CA VAL A 696 12.89 1.74 -11.65
C VAL A 696 14.15 2.50 -11.30
N ARG A 697 14.87 2.99 -12.31
CA ARG A 697 16.01 3.89 -12.11
C ARG A 697 16.10 4.97 -13.18
N ALA A 698 16.79 6.06 -12.86
CA ALA A 698 17.30 6.98 -13.87
C ALA A 698 18.82 7.10 -13.76
N LEU A 699 19.50 7.22 -14.89
CA LEU A 699 20.95 7.39 -14.97
C LEU A 699 21.26 8.72 -15.67
N GLY A 700 22.07 9.55 -15.03
CA GLY A 700 22.57 10.80 -15.57
C GLY A 700 24.10 10.83 -15.47
N PRO A 701 24.67 10.98 -14.26
CA PRO A 701 26.12 11.00 -14.08
C PRO A 701 26.85 9.71 -14.48
N SER A 702 26.20 8.54 -14.57
CA SER A 702 26.79 7.32 -15.15
C SER A 702 27.06 7.43 -16.67
N LEU A 703 26.44 8.39 -17.37
CA LEU A 703 26.56 8.54 -18.82
C LEU A 703 27.86 9.23 -19.25
N THR A 704 28.49 10.03 -18.38
CA THR A 704 29.82 10.60 -18.64
C THR A 704 30.87 9.51 -18.79
N ASP A 705 30.76 8.45 -18.00
CA ASP A 705 31.62 7.25 -18.07
C ASP A 705 31.39 6.43 -19.36
N LYS A 706 30.38 6.78 -20.16
CA LYS A 706 30.08 6.23 -21.49
C LYS A 706 30.39 7.22 -22.62
N GLY A 707 30.98 8.38 -22.30
CA GLY A 707 31.35 9.41 -23.28
C GLY A 707 30.20 10.30 -23.75
N VAL A 708 29.03 10.27 -23.09
CA VAL A 708 27.90 11.16 -23.42
C VAL A 708 28.21 12.56 -22.93
N SER A 709 28.17 13.54 -23.83
CA SER A 709 28.32 14.96 -23.50
C SER A 709 26.99 15.58 -23.05
N GLY A 710 27.04 16.49 -22.08
CA GLY A 710 25.84 17.13 -21.54
C GLY A 710 24.87 16.14 -20.84
N ALA A 711 25.42 15.15 -20.13
CA ALA A 711 24.64 14.29 -19.26
C ALA A 711 23.99 15.10 -18.11
N MET A 712 22.82 14.67 -17.63
CA MET A 712 22.14 15.28 -16.49
C MET A 712 22.96 15.10 -15.22
N ALA A 713 23.15 16.18 -14.45
CA ALA A 713 24.02 16.18 -13.27
C ALA A 713 23.40 15.53 -12.04
N ASP A 714 22.07 15.63 -11.90
CA ASP A 714 21.29 15.12 -10.78
C ASP A 714 19.84 14.85 -11.25
N PRO A 715 19.45 13.59 -11.52
CA PRO A 715 18.12 13.22 -12.03
C PRO A 715 17.19 12.72 -10.90
N ILE A 716 15.92 13.17 -10.86
CA ILE A 716 14.90 12.62 -9.96
C ILE A 716 13.87 11.77 -10.72
N ILE A 717 13.37 10.68 -10.12
CA ILE A 717 12.21 9.93 -10.63
C ILE A 717 10.94 10.27 -9.84
N SER A 718 9.82 10.36 -10.54
CA SER A 718 8.47 10.37 -9.96
C SER A 718 7.59 9.35 -10.65
N LEU A 719 7.08 8.38 -9.89
CA LEU A 719 6.24 7.27 -10.36
C LEU A 719 4.77 7.53 -10.02
N TYR A 720 3.91 7.42 -11.03
CA TYR A 720 2.47 7.64 -10.96
C TYR A 720 1.69 6.41 -11.42
N ASP A 721 0.42 6.29 -11.03
CA ASP A 721 -0.53 5.29 -11.53
C ASP A 721 -1.35 5.79 -12.76
N ALA A 722 -2.22 4.93 -13.27
CA ALA A 722 -3.15 5.19 -14.38
C ALA A 722 -4.21 6.28 -14.10
N GLN A 723 -4.35 6.71 -12.85
CA GLN A 723 -5.25 7.80 -12.44
C GLN A 723 -4.50 9.13 -12.28
N GLY A 724 -3.16 9.11 -12.33
CA GLY A 724 -2.30 10.27 -12.12
C GLY A 724 -1.95 10.52 -10.65
N ASN A 725 -2.19 9.56 -9.75
CA ASN A 725 -1.74 9.66 -8.36
C ASN A 725 -0.23 9.40 -8.29
N LEU A 726 0.52 10.22 -7.55
CA LEU A 726 1.93 9.96 -7.24
C LEU A 726 2.02 8.77 -6.27
N LEU A 727 2.70 7.70 -6.67
CA LEU A 727 2.96 6.51 -5.86
C LEU A 727 4.27 6.62 -5.08
N LEU A 728 5.31 7.16 -5.73
CA LEU A 728 6.65 7.27 -5.17
C LEU A 728 7.45 8.36 -5.89
N GLN A 729 8.33 9.03 -5.15
CA GLN A 729 9.36 9.92 -5.67
C GLN A 729 10.70 9.53 -5.02
N ASN A 730 11.76 9.49 -5.80
CA ASN A 730 13.10 9.10 -5.34
C ASN A 730 14.18 9.86 -6.11
N ASP A 731 15.28 10.16 -5.43
CA ASP A 731 16.30 11.12 -5.82
C ASP A 731 17.69 10.44 -5.80
N ASP A 732 18.35 10.35 -4.65
CA ASP A 732 19.49 9.44 -4.46
C ASP A 732 19.06 7.95 -4.37
N TRP A 733 19.93 7.01 -4.75
CA TRP A 733 19.85 5.61 -4.31
C TRP A 733 20.89 5.24 -3.24
N ASP A 734 22.01 5.95 -3.20
CA ASP A 734 23.06 5.92 -2.20
C ASP A 734 23.38 7.38 -1.80
N PRO A 735 22.62 7.99 -0.87
CA PRO A 735 22.80 9.40 -0.55
C PRO A 735 24.18 9.69 0.06
N PRO A 736 24.92 10.71 -0.43
CA PRO A 736 26.12 11.17 0.25
C PRO A 736 25.77 11.81 1.60
N THR A 737 26.73 11.82 2.54
CA THR A 737 26.59 12.58 3.79
C THR A 737 26.61 14.08 3.47
N THR A 738 25.45 14.75 3.58
CA THR A 738 25.37 16.20 3.33
C THR A 738 25.35 16.98 4.64
N THR A 739 26.19 18.01 4.71
CA THR A 739 26.27 18.96 5.83
C THR A 739 26.14 20.37 5.27
N VAL A 740 25.14 21.12 5.72
CA VAL A 740 24.89 22.52 5.30
C VAL A 740 24.90 23.40 6.54
N ASP A 741 25.68 24.48 6.49
CA ASP A 741 25.88 25.45 7.59
C ASP A 741 26.27 24.86 8.97
N GLY A 742 26.72 23.59 8.99
CA GLY A 742 27.11 22.86 10.19
C GLY A 742 26.09 21.82 10.68
N GLU A 743 24.86 21.79 10.14
CA GLU A 743 23.89 20.73 10.39
C GLU A 743 24.03 19.59 9.37
N VAL A 744 23.94 18.35 9.86
CA VAL A 744 23.94 17.14 9.01
C VAL A 744 22.51 16.91 8.54
N LEU A 745 22.24 17.15 7.26
CA LEU A 745 20.91 16.95 6.65
C LEU A 745 20.69 15.46 6.33
N THR A 746 21.71 14.80 5.78
CA THR A 746 21.74 13.34 5.56
C THR A 746 22.95 12.72 6.27
N THR A 747 22.70 11.77 7.16
CA THR A 747 23.75 10.94 7.76
C THR A 747 23.85 9.66 6.95
N ARG A 748 24.95 9.44 6.20
CA ARG A 748 25.27 8.12 5.65
C ARG A 748 25.57 7.17 6.81
N GLY A 749 24.53 6.49 7.29
CA GLY A 749 24.64 5.46 8.32
C GLY A 749 25.16 4.16 7.72
N GLN A 750 25.30 3.12 8.54
CA GLN A 750 25.50 1.76 8.01
C GLN A 750 24.17 1.14 7.51
N ALA A 751 23.19 1.97 7.16
CA ALA A 751 21.78 1.64 7.00
C ALA A 751 21.36 1.46 5.54
N ASP A 752 21.73 2.42 4.70
CA ASP A 752 21.31 2.61 3.30
C ASP A 752 21.40 1.31 2.48
N THR A 753 22.49 0.58 2.75
CA THR A 753 22.80 -0.81 2.38
C THR A 753 21.63 -1.81 2.23
N VAL A 754 20.50 -1.70 2.94
CA VAL A 754 19.45 -2.73 2.85
C VAL A 754 18.59 -2.59 1.59
N ARG A 755 18.28 -1.35 1.16
CA ARG A 755 17.60 -1.07 -0.12
C ARG A 755 18.60 -1.12 -1.26
N GLU A 756 19.76 -0.49 -1.06
CA GLU A 756 20.92 -0.59 -1.96
C GLU A 756 21.26 -2.04 -2.31
N GLN A 757 21.38 -2.96 -1.34
CA GLN A 757 21.73 -4.35 -1.62
C GLN A 757 20.61 -5.11 -2.33
N GLN A 758 19.34 -4.72 -2.18
CA GLN A 758 18.27 -5.30 -3.00
C GLN A 758 18.43 -4.87 -4.46
N ILE A 759 18.71 -3.59 -4.70
CA ILE A 759 18.97 -2.99 -6.01
C ILE A 759 20.29 -3.50 -6.64
N GLN A 760 21.35 -3.69 -5.85
CA GLN A 760 22.61 -4.32 -6.28
C GLN A 760 22.42 -5.81 -6.57
N ALA A 761 21.62 -6.53 -5.78
CA ALA A 761 21.34 -7.96 -5.99
C ALA A 761 20.48 -8.24 -7.23
N THR A 762 19.76 -7.26 -7.79
CA THR A 762 19.16 -7.42 -9.12
C THR A 762 20.21 -7.36 -10.24
N GLY A 763 21.42 -6.88 -9.96
CA GLY A 763 22.43 -6.50 -10.96
C GLY A 763 22.19 -5.14 -11.62
N TYR A 764 21.19 -4.37 -11.16
CA TYR A 764 20.73 -3.12 -11.79
C TYR A 764 20.84 -1.90 -10.88
N ALA A 765 21.79 -1.91 -9.96
CA ALA A 765 22.25 -0.71 -9.27
C ALA A 765 22.77 0.34 -10.27
N PRO A 766 22.43 1.63 -10.08
CA PRO A 766 23.10 2.75 -10.74
C PRO A 766 24.62 2.77 -10.48
N GLY A 767 25.35 3.52 -11.30
CA GLY A 767 26.82 3.58 -11.23
C GLY A 767 27.36 4.73 -10.39
N LYS A 768 26.54 5.74 -10.11
CA LYS A 768 26.86 6.90 -9.27
C LYS A 768 25.84 7.02 -8.12
N PRO A 769 26.16 7.68 -6.99
CA PRO A 769 25.28 7.65 -5.81
C PRO A 769 24.00 8.51 -6.00
N VAL A 770 24.17 9.65 -6.69
CA VAL A 770 23.15 10.61 -7.14
C VAL A 770 22.39 10.14 -8.40
N GLU A 771 21.88 8.91 -8.36
CA GLU A 771 21.09 8.33 -9.45
C GLU A 771 19.94 7.51 -8.86
N PRO A 772 18.66 7.87 -9.06
CA PRO A 772 17.56 7.27 -8.33
C PRO A 772 17.37 5.83 -8.73
N ALA A 773 17.11 4.97 -7.76
CA ALA A 773 16.67 3.60 -7.98
C ALA A 773 15.71 3.14 -6.89
N VAL A 774 14.61 2.51 -7.28
CA VAL A 774 13.55 2.00 -6.39
C VAL A 774 13.15 0.59 -6.81
N LEU A 775 12.84 -0.27 -5.85
CA LEU A 775 12.39 -1.65 -6.07
C LEU A 775 11.05 -1.85 -5.35
N LEU A 776 10.03 -2.25 -6.11
CA LEU A 776 8.62 -2.15 -5.69
C LEU A 776 7.73 -3.19 -6.38
N ASP A 777 6.63 -3.58 -5.73
CA ASP A 777 5.67 -4.54 -6.27
C ASP A 777 4.40 -3.83 -6.77
N LEU A 778 4.05 -4.00 -8.04
CA LEU A 778 2.89 -3.35 -8.68
C LEU A 778 1.81 -4.33 -9.12
N LYS A 779 0.55 -3.95 -8.92
CA LYS A 779 -0.62 -4.65 -9.46
C LYS A 779 -0.70 -4.49 -10.99
N PRO A 780 -1.42 -5.36 -11.72
CA PRO A 780 -1.75 -5.09 -13.12
C PRO A 780 -2.46 -3.75 -13.30
N GLY A 781 -2.01 -2.95 -14.26
CA GLY A 781 -2.42 -1.56 -14.41
C GLY A 781 -1.38 -0.75 -15.18
N ALA A 782 -1.76 0.48 -15.56
CA ALA A 782 -0.85 1.44 -16.17
C ALA A 782 -0.20 2.36 -15.12
N TYR A 783 0.96 2.89 -15.45
CA TYR A 783 1.88 3.66 -14.61
C TYR A 783 2.62 4.70 -15.46
N THR A 784 3.23 5.70 -14.85
CA THR A 784 3.99 6.76 -15.56
C THR A 784 5.23 7.13 -14.75
N VAL A 785 6.41 7.14 -15.37
CA VAL A 785 7.67 7.56 -14.74
C VAL A 785 8.17 8.84 -15.40
N ILE A 786 8.25 9.90 -14.60
CA ILE A 786 8.79 11.20 -15.01
C ILE A 786 10.23 11.29 -14.54
N VAL A 787 11.13 11.66 -15.45
CA VAL A 787 12.53 12.03 -15.18
C VAL A 787 12.75 13.48 -15.56
N GLN A 788 13.39 14.22 -14.66
CA GLN A 788 13.72 15.64 -14.78
C GLN A 788 14.99 15.93 -13.96
N PRO A 789 15.71 17.02 -14.22
CA PRO A 789 16.80 17.43 -13.34
C PRO A 789 16.24 17.89 -11.99
N PHE A 790 16.93 17.52 -10.91
CA PHE A 790 16.69 17.99 -9.55
C PHE A 790 17.96 18.64 -8.99
N GLU A 791 17.76 19.27 -7.83
CA GLU A 791 18.71 19.72 -6.82
C GLU A 791 17.97 20.83 -6.04
N SER A 792 18.06 20.77 -4.72
CA SER A 792 17.39 21.67 -3.78
C SER A 792 18.26 22.87 -3.34
N LEU A 793 19.59 22.76 -3.49
CA LEU A 793 20.56 23.72 -2.96
C LEU A 793 20.70 24.98 -3.84
N PRO A 794 20.54 26.21 -3.31
CA PRO A 794 20.74 27.44 -4.08
C PRO A 794 22.15 27.64 -4.69
N SER A 795 23.13 26.85 -4.25
CA SER A 795 24.52 26.81 -4.76
C SER A 795 24.74 25.88 -5.95
N GLN A 796 23.81 24.96 -6.21
CA GLN A 796 23.87 23.99 -7.30
C GLN A 796 22.52 24.05 -8.05
N PRO A 797 22.42 24.71 -9.22
CA PRO A 797 21.15 24.76 -9.93
C PRO A 797 20.87 23.40 -10.60
N ALA A 798 19.64 22.90 -10.53
CA ALA A 798 19.22 21.68 -11.23
C ALA A 798 19.52 21.76 -12.75
N GLU A 799 20.57 21.07 -13.21
CA GLU A 799 21.12 21.24 -14.57
C GLU A 799 20.45 20.31 -15.61
N PRO A 800 19.81 20.87 -16.66
CA PRO A 800 19.28 20.10 -17.77
C PRO A 800 20.32 19.27 -18.53
N GLY A 801 19.96 18.05 -18.91
CA GLY A 801 20.89 17.18 -19.64
C GLY A 801 20.26 15.93 -20.22
N VAL A 802 21.12 15.08 -20.79
CA VAL A 802 20.77 13.75 -21.26
C VAL A 802 20.71 12.79 -20.06
N ALA A 803 19.59 12.09 -19.93
CA ALA A 803 19.41 11.02 -18.95
C ALA A 803 18.97 9.73 -19.65
N ILE A 804 19.06 8.61 -18.95
CA ILE A 804 18.37 7.36 -19.28
C ILE A 804 17.31 7.10 -18.20
N VAL A 805 16.11 6.69 -18.59
CA VAL A 805 15.15 6.03 -17.68
C VAL A 805 15.08 4.54 -18.01
N GLU A 806 15.13 3.70 -16.97
CA GLU A 806 15.03 2.24 -17.07
C GLU A 806 14.06 1.73 -16.00
N VAL A 807 13.00 1.05 -16.41
CA VAL A 807 12.03 0.35 -15.54
C VAL A 807 12.44 -1.14 -15.52
N TYR A 808 11.82 -2.12 -14.83
CA TYR A 808 12.30 -3.53 -14.79
C TYR A 808 11.25 -4.64 -14.67
N GLU A 809 11.48 -5.81 -15.31
CA GLU A 809 10.99 -7.08 -14.73
C GLU A 809 12.01 -7.61 -13.73
N ILE A 810 11.62 -7.80 -12.47
CA ILE A 810 12.37 -8.61 -11.51
C ILE A 810 11.56 -9.86 -11.20
N SER A 811 12.16 -11.04 -11.39
CA SER A 811 11.56 -12.32 -11.02
C SER A 811 11.72 -12.58 -9.52
N GLY A 812 10.86 -13.46 -8.98
CA GLY A 812 11.15 -14.12 -7.71
C GLY A 812 12.31 -15.12 -7.83
N PRO A 813 12.84 -15.62 -6.70
CA PRO A 813 13.83 -16.70 -6.67
C PRO A 813 13.25 -18.04 -7.20
#